data_AF-A0A9P1J1U2-F1
#
_entry.id   AF-A0A9P1J1U2-F1
#
_cell.length_a   1.000
_cell.length_b   1.000
_cell.length_c   1.000
_cell.angle_alpha   90.00
_cell.angle_beta   90.00
_cell.angle_gamma   90.00
#
_symmetry.space_group_name_H-M   'P 1'
#
loop_
_entity.id
_entity.type
_entity.pdbx_description
1 polymer ?
#
loop_
_entity_poly.entity_id
_entity_poly.type
_entity_poly.pdbx_seq_one_letter_code
_entity_poly.pdbx_strand_id
1 'polypeptide(L)'
;MKIIKSSEIWNYSIILLFSIVPYLPSIFGDFIFDDAETVKNNRIVNGKDSIFEIFERDFWGNPIKSQMSHKSYRPITTFTFWLNFKLHGFHTFGYHLINQFLHSLVTCLIYKFVKKIENIFSTGLENLALPTALLFAAHPIHTEAISNITGRSELLMTMFGLLALINLESSRFYIFVTLSMFSKEQGITVVPIAIFFHFLASSHTKSAQIIKNKMAFLGALILLRLKINNFKNAEFTIADNPNAFIENPLLRLVNHTYIWLYNLYLLLNPTNLCFDYSMGAIEQINGWKDWRILSPAFVLIIAIGGLKIIIGCVVSVAGGAGGGRGNGFERGWDNRFLAFFIFLGVATFLPASNIFITVGFVVAERVLYFPSLTICVFGAIIYRTFEKKFGNLELIILLLAASGSWNRANHWRSELSLYSADVKTCPLNPKIHYNLAKVLRDLGDIENSKKSYWTALKLNPKYEQALNNLGNILESSGDSKTAETLLIRAVGIRPNFAAAWMNLGISQMHQGKYNESENSFLRSIELRKESPHCYFNLGILYQKTNRAKEALEAWKNAVRIDEKHTQAWTNLLVLLDFLNLCDDVIKFGTQALKNIPNVNNIYMQVGTCYAQKNDFENSERFIKFAIHLKPDSSLYRANLGVLYQRFNRPELAIQEYQNALDLDSGNQMAFRNLHKLHNRTSYF
;
A
#
# COMPACT_ATOMS: atom_id res chain seq x y z
N MET A 1 -40.46 20.71 -3.05
CA MET A 1 -40.14 19.30 -3.42
C MET A 1 -41.15 18.84 -4.44
N LYS A 2 -40.83 18.92 -5.73
CA LYS A 2 -41.67 18.33 -6.79
C LYS A 2 -41.57 16.81 -6.66
N ILE A 3 -42.72 16.16 -6.61
CA ILE A 3 -42.91 14.71 -6.57
C ILE A 3 -42.03 14.10 -7.67
N ILE A 4 -41.01 13.34 -7.26
CA ILE A 4 -40.19 12.54 -8.17
C ILE A 4 -41.15 11.52 -8.80
N LYS A 5 -41.26 11.49 -10.14
CA LYS A 5 -42.10 10.50 -10.84
C LYS A 5 -41.65 9.10 -10.40
N SER A 6 -42.58 8.19 -10.16
CA SER A 6 -42.30 6.81 -9.70
C SER A 6 -41.18 6.12 -10.51
N SER A 7 -41.12 6.36 -11.82
CA SER A 7 -40.08 5.83 -12.70
C SER A 7 -38.66 6.35 -12.44
N GLU A 8 -38.48 7.59 -11.98
CA GLU A 8 -37.15 8.10 -11.63
C GLU A 8 -36.62 7.46 -10.33
N ILE A 9 -37.48 7.24 -9.35
CA ILE A 9 -37.11 6.54 -8.10
C ILE A 9 -36.66 5.11 -8.41
N TRP A 10 -37.38 4.42 -9.30
CA TRP A 10 -37.01 3.09 -9.77
C TRP A 10 -35.63 3.08 -10.43
N ASN A 11 -35.34 4.04 -11.32
CA ASN A 11 -34.03 4.13 -11.98
C ASN A 11 -32.90 4.29 -10.97
N TYR A 12 -33.03 5.19 -9.99
CA TYR A 12 -32.03 5.36 -8.94
C TYR A 12 -31.87 4.09 -8.09
N SER A 13 -32.97 3.39 -7.79
CA SER A 13 -32.92 2.15 -7.00
C SER A 13 -32.15 1.04 -7.72
N ILE A 14 -32.37 0.88 -9.03
CA ILE A 14 -31.64 -0.10 -9.86
C ILE A 14 -30.17 0.29 -9.97
N ILE A 15 -29.86 1.58 -10.19
CA ILE A 15 -28.47 2.08 -10.22
C ILE A 15 -27.76 1.76 -8.90
N LEU A 16 -28.39 2.02 -7.76
CA LEU A 16 -27.83 1.72 -6.44
C LEU A 16 -27.59 0.22 -6.24
N LEU A 17 -28.50 -0.63 -6.71
CA LEU A 17 -28.32 -2.08 -6.66
C LEU A 17 -27.07 -2.50 -7.45
N PHE A 18 -26.93 -2.04 -8.69
CA PHE A 18 -25.80 -2.38 -9.56
C PHE A 18 -24.49 -1.68 -9.18
N SER A 19 -24.51 -0.58 -8.43
CA SER A 19 -23.29 0.05 -7.91
C SER A 19 -22.80 -0.57 -6.60
N ILE A 20 -23.67 -1.29 -5.88
CA ILE A 20 -23.34 -1.92 -4.61
C ILE A 20 -23.01 -3.41 -4.81
N VAL A 21 -23.95 -4.19 -5.34
CA VAL A 21 -23.86 -5.66 -5.34
C VAL A 21 -22.56 -6.18 -5.97
N PRO A 22 -22.13 -5.70 -7.16
CA PRO A 22 -20.93 -6.25 -7.80
C PRO A 22 -19.63 -6.06 -7.01
N TYR A 23 -19.57 -5.10 -6.08
CA TYR A 23 -18.37 -4.83 -5.30
C TYR A 23 -18.52 -5.20 -3.82
N LEU A 24 -19.65 -5.77 -3.42
CA LEU A 24 -19.92 -6.17 -2.05
C LEU A 24 -18.82 -7.05 -1.43
N PRO A 25 -18.16 -7.98 -2.15
CA PRO A 25 -17.13 -8.80 -1.54
C PRO A 25 -15.96 -8.04 -0.92
N SER A 26 -15.57 -6.89 -1.48
CA SER A 26 -14.42 -6.12 -0.98
C SER A 26 -14.74 -5.30 0.28
N ILE A 27 -16.01 -5.18 0.69
CA ILE A 27 -16.38 -4.49 1.93
C ILE A 27 -15.80 -5.17 3.19
N PHE A 28 -15.55 -6.48 3.09
CA PHE A 28 -14.95 -7.31 4.14
C PHE A 28 -13.47 -7.57 3.87
N GLY A 29 -12.80 -6.67 3.14
CA GLY A 29 -11.37 -6.74 2.85
C GLY A 29 -10.48 -6.18 3.95
N ASP A 30 -9.22 -6.58 3.91
CA ASP A 30 -8.15 -6.03 4.73
C ASP A 30 -7.51 -4.78 4.09
N PHE A 31 -6.62 -4.12 4.84
CA PHE A 31 -5.71 -3.15 4.23
C PHE A 31 -4.71 -3.86 3.33
N ILE A 32 -4.73 -3.56 2.04
CA ILE A 32 -3.93 -4.26 1.03
C ILE A 32 -3.04 -3.27 0.29
N PHE A 33 -1.82 -3.70 -0.06
CA PHE A 33 -0.92 -2.94 -0.92
C PHE A 33 -0.67 -1.50 -0.41
N ASP A 34 -1.05 -0.47 -1.17
CA ASP A 34 -0.82 0.95 -0.87
C ASP A 34 -1.62 1.46 0.35
N ASP A 35 -2.63 0.72 0.82
CA ASP A 35 -3.50 1.18 1.89
C ASP A 35 -2.76 1.32 3.23
N ALA A 36 -1.82 0.41 3.50
CA ALA A 36 -1.04 0.44 4.73
C ALA A 36 -0.20 1.72 4.81
N GLU A 37 0.41 2.15 3.70
CA GLU A 37 1.25 3.35 3.68
C GLU A 37 0.42 4.63 3.81
N THR A 38 -0.71 4.71 3.10
CA THR A 38 -1.54 5.92 3.07
C THR A 38 -2.43 6.11 4.30
N VAL A 39 -2.75 5.03 5.03
CA VAL A 39 -3.62 5.06 6.21
C VAL A 39 -2.88 4.70 7.49
N LYS A 40 -2.28 3.50 7.60
CA LYS A 40 -1.66 3.03 8.85
C LYS A 40 -0.38 3.79 9.18
N ASN A 41 0.52 3.89 8.19
CA ASN A 41 1.84 4.49 8.37
C ASN A 41 1.81 6.01 8.20
N ASN A 42 0.77 6.55 7.58
CA ASN A 42 0.57 7.99 7.47
C ASN A 42 0.28 8.61 8.85
N ARG A 43 1.28 9.34 9.35
CA ARG A 43 1.27 9.97 10.67
C ARG A 43 0.19 11.05 10.84
N ILE A 44 -0.24 11.67 9.74
CA ILE A 44 -1.36 12.62 9.79
C ILE A 44 -2.66 11.87 10.02
N VAL A 45 -2.90 10.81 9.24
CA VAL A 45 -4.14 10.04 9.29
C VAL A 45 -4.34 9.39 10.66
N ASN A 46 -3.28 8.77 11.21
CA ASN A 46 -3.35 8.12 12.52
C ASN A 46 -3.26 9.09 13.72
N GLY A 47 -3.23 10.41 13.47
CA GLY A 47 -3.31 11.45 14.49
C GLY A 47 -2.03 11.69 15.30
N LYS A 48 -0.88 11.15 14.87
CA LYS A 48 0.43 11.43 15.47
C LYS A 48 0.95 12.82 15.12
N ASP A 49 0.66 13.27 13.89
CA ASP A 49 1.01 14.60 13.38
C ASP A 49 -0.25 15.46 13.25
N SER A 50 -0.10 16.78 13.12
CA SER A 50 -1.24 17.72 13.07
C SER A 50 -2.04 17.58 11.76
N ILE A 51 -3.37 17.71 11.81
CA ILE A 51 -4.22 17.68 10.62
C ILE A 51 -3.90 18.83 9.65
N PHE A 52 -3.35 19.95 10.12
CA PHE A 52 -2.97 21.07 9.26
C PHE A 52 -1.77 20.73 8.37
N GLU A 53 -0.98 19.71 8.71
CA GLU A 53 0.16 19.28 7.89
C GLU A 53 -0.26 18.63 6.56
N ILE A 54 -1.55 18.33 6.34
CA ILE A 54 -2.05 17.87 5.03
C ILE A 54 -1.74 18.87 3.91
N PHE A 55 -1.56 20.15 4.23
CA PHE A 55 -1.24 21.18 3.24
C PHE A 55 0.26 21.26 2.90
N GLU A 56 1.11 20.60 3.68
CA GLU A 56 2.57 20.61 3.54
C GLU A 56 3.17 19.25 3.18
N ARG A 57 2.33 18.20 3.16
CA ARG A 57 2.73 16.83 2.89
C ARG A 57 2.06 16.28 1.64
N ASP A 58 2.71 15.29 1.05
CA ASP A 58 2.12 14.50 -0.02
C ASP A 58 1.16 13.44 0.52
N PHE A 59 0.51 12.75 -0.41
CA PHE A 59 -0.50 11.71 -0.13
C PHE A 59 0.03 10.58 0.75
N TRP A 60 1.33 10.32 0.71
CA TRP A 60 2.02 9.27 1.47
C TRP A 60 2.53 9.76 2.83
N GLY A 61 2.38 11.07 3.13
CA GLY A 61 2.80 11.69 4.38
C GLY A 61 4.22 12.26 4.35
N ASN A 62 4.91 12.27 3.21
CA ASN A 62 6.24 12.89 3.09
C ASN A 62 6.11 14.41 2.89
N PRO A 63 7.06 15.24 3.37
CA PRO A 63 7.04 16.67 3.09
C PRO A 63 7.03 16.94 1.58
N ILE A 64 6.04 17.71 1.09
CA ILE A 64 5.81 17.92 -0.35
C ILE A 64 7.01 18.55 -1.08
N LYS A 65 7.83 19.31 -0.34
CA LYS A 65 9.04 19.96 -0.86
C LYS A 65 10.26 19.02 -0.94
N SER A 66 10.25 17.88 -0.25
CA SER A 66 11.34 16.90 -0.24
C SER A 66 11.58 16.25 -1.61
N GLN A 67 12.82 15.88 -1.91
CA GLN A 67 13.14 15.06 -3.10
C GLN A 67 12.55 13.66 -3.03
N MET A 68 12.33 13.12 -1.83
CA MET A 68 11.70 11.81 -1.63
C MET A 68 10.17 11.84 -1.83
N SER A 69 9.58 13.02 -2.01
CA SER A 69 8.14 13.12 -2.21
C SER A 69 7.76 12.78 -3.65
N HIS A 70 6.68 12.00 -3.79
CA HIS A 70 6.07 11.68 -5.08
C HIS A 70 5.28 12.86 -5.69
N LYS A 71 5.27 14.02 -5.02
CA LYS A 71 4.55 15.23 -5.42
C LYS A 71 3.03 15.06 -5.58
N SER A 72 2.48 13.98 -5.02
CA SER A 72 1.06 13.66 -5.00
C SER A 72 0.36 14.50 -3.93
N TYR A 73 -0.35 15.55 -4.31
CA TYR A 73 -0.95 16.49 -3.35
C TYR A 73 -2.46 16.28 -3.33
N ARG A 74 -2.94 15.61 -2.28
CA ARG A 74 -4.34 15.14 -2.18
C ARG A 74 -4.94 15.44 -0.80
N PRO A 75 -4.93 16.70 -0.33
CA PRO A 75 -5.32 17.03 1.03
C PRO A 75 -6.78 16.65 1.34
N ILE A 76 -7.69 16.72 0.36
CA ILE A 76 -9.08 16.32 0.57
C ILE A 76 -9.19 14.81 0.80
N THR A 77 -8.49 14.00 0.01
CA THR A 77 -8.47 12.54 0.18
C THR A 77 -7.87 12.16 1.53
N THR A 78 -6.71 12.71 1.89
CA THR A 78 -6.06 12.48 3.19
C THR A 78 -6.96 12.90 4.35
N PHE A 79 -7.65 14.05 4.24
CA PHE A 79 -8.64 14.49 5.23
C PHE A 79 -9.77 13.48 5.40
N THR A 80 -10.29 12.90 4.32
CA THR A 80 -11.34 11.86 4.45
C THR A 80 -10.82 10.60 5.15
N PHE A 81 -9.56 10.22 4.99
CA PHE A 81 -8.97 9.10 5.73
C PHE A 81 -8.79 9.43 7.21
N TRP A 82 -8.33 10.65 7.53
CA TRP A 82 -8.24 11.13 8.90
C TRP A 82 -9.61 11.13 9.60
N LEU A 83 -10.65 11.65 8.93
CA LEU A 83 -12.01 11.66 9.47
C LEU A 83 -12.51 10.23 9.70
N ASN A 84 -12.24 9.34 8.74
CA ASN A 84 -12.60 7.93 8.85
C ASN A 84 -11.90 7.24 10.03
N PHE A 85 -10.62 7.53 10.25
CA PHE A 85 -9.83 7.03 11.37
C PHE A 85 -10.37 7.55 12.71
N LYS A 86 -10.75 8.83 12.77
CA LYS A 86 -11.35 9.42 13.99
C LYS A 86 -12.68 8.77 14.37
N LEU A 87 -13.45 8.30 13.39
CA LEU A 87 -14.75 7.67 13.64
C LEU A 87 -14.65 6.16 13.92
N HIS A 88 -13.76 5.44 13.23
CA HIS A 88 -13.76 3.96 13.21
C HIS A 88 -12.38 3.33 13.45
N GLY A 89 -11.36 4.12 13.81
CA GLY A 89 -9.99 3.64 13.96
C GLY A 89 -9.48 2.96 12.68
N PHE A 90 -8.79 1.83 12.85
CA PHE A 90 -8.27 1.02 11.73
C PHE A 90 -9.24 -0.09 11.27
N HIS A 91 -10.53 -0.01 11.61
CA HIS A 91 -11.50 -0.99 11.09
C HIS A 91 -11.77 -0.74 9.59
N THR A 92 -11.31 -1.66 8.74
CA THR A 92 -11.32 -1.53 7.26
C THR A 92 -12.72 -1.44 6.68
N PHE A 93 -13.71 -2.09 7.29
CA PHE A 93 -15.11 -2.06 6.85
C PHE A 93 -15.63 -0.63 6.56
N GLY A 94 -15.37 0.32 7.47
CA GLY A 94 -15.80 1.70 7.29
C GLY A 94 -15.13 2.39 6.11
N TYR A 95 -13.88 2.03 5.80
CA TYR A 95 -13.14 2.60 4.67
C TYR A 95 -13.70 2.12 3.33
N HIS A 96 -13.95 0.81 3.20
CA HIS A 96 -14.55 0.24 2.00
C HIS A 96 -15.99 0.71 1.81
N LEU A 97 -16.78 0.79 2.90
CA LEU A 97 -18.16 1.30 2.85
C LEU A 97 -18.22 2.72 2.28
N ILE A 98 -17.31 3.61 2.69
CA ILE A 98 -17.25 4.98 2.14
C ILE A 98 -16.91 4.95 0.64
N ASN A 99 -15.99 4.10 0.20
CA ASN A 99 -15.67 4.01 -1.24
C ASN A 99 -16.87 3.52 -2.04
N GLN A 100 -17.56 2.48 -1.56
CA GLN A 100 -18.76 1.95 -2.23
C GLN A 100 -19.92 2.97 -2.25
N PHE A 101 -20.08 3.74 -1.17
CA PHE A 101 -21.02 4.86 -1.13
C PHE A 101 -20.66 5.94 -2.15
N LEU A 102 -19.38 6.33 -2.23
CA LEU A 102 -18.91 7.33 -3.20
C LEU A 102 -19.11 6.84 -4.64
N HIS A 103 -18.86 5.57 -4.94
CA HIS A 103 -19.13 4.98 -6.25
C HIS A 103 -20.63 5.01 -6.61
N SER A 104 -21.49 4.69 -5.63
CA SER A 104 -22.95 4.76 -5.78
C SER A 104 -23.44 6.21 -6.02
N LEU A 105 -22.80 7.18 -5.38
CA LEU A 105 -23.07 8.59 -5.63
C LEU A 105 -22.59 9.03 -7.02
N VAL A 106 -21.39 8.60 -7.45
CA VAL A 106 -20.85 8.89 -8.79
C VAL A 106 -21.76 8.34 -9.88
N THR A 107 -22.22 7.10 -9.77
CA THR A 107 -23.14 6.48 -10.75
C THR A 107 -24.47 7.21 -10.85
N CYS A 108 -25.04 7.64 -9.71
CA CYS A 108 -26.24 8.50 -9.68
C CYS A 108 -25.99 9.87 -10.34
N LEU A 109 -24.80 10.45 -10.12
CA LEU A 109 -24.40 11.71 -10.76
C LEU A 109 -24.19 11.55 -12.27
N ILE A 110 -23.66 10.41 -12.73
CA ILE A 110 -23.54 10.06 -14.15
C ILE A 110 -24.92 10.01 -14.79
N TYR A 111 -25.88 9.30 -14.20
CA TYR A 111 -27.26 9.27 -14.70
C TYR A 111 -27.82 10.69 -14.89
N LYS A 112 -27.67 11.54 -13.87
CA LYS A 112 -28.13 12.93 -13.94
C LYS A 112 -27.37 13.76 -14.97
N PHE A 113 -26.07 13.57 -15.08
CA PHE A 113 -25.19 14.29 -15.98
C PHE A 113 -25.49 13.93 -17.44
N VAL A 114 -25.51 12.65 -17.78
CA VAL A 114 -25.80 12.18 -19.15
C VAL A 114 -27.19 12.62 -19.57
N LYS A 115 -28.21 12.49 -18.71
CA LYS A 115 -29.57 12.99 -18.97
C LYS A 115 -29.59 14.50 -19.25
N LYS A 116 -28.78 15.28 -18.53
CA LYS A 116 -28.65 16.72 -18.77
C LYS A 116 -28.02 17.00 -20.14
N ILE A 117 -26.96 16.27 -20.52
CA ILE A 117 -26.28 16.46 -21.80
C ILE A 117 -27.17 16.00 -22.98
N GLU A 118 -27.86 14.88 -22.83
CA GLU A 118 -28.84 14.35 -23.80
C GLU A 118 -29.97 15.36 -24.09
N ASN A 119 -30.45 16.07 -23.07
CA ASN A 119 -31.45 17.13 -23.24
C ASN A 119 -30.91 18.37 -23.98
N ILE A 120 -29.60 18.59 -24.00
CA ILE A 120 -28.95 19.75 -24.63
C ILE A 120 -28.52 19.42 -26.06
N PHE A 121 -27.96 18.23 -26.26
CA PHE A 121 -27.55 17.70 -27.56
C PHE A 121 -28.41 16.48 -27.89
N SER A 122 -29.50 16.70 -28.64
CA SER A 122 -30.45 15.66 -28.99
C SER A 122 -29.80 14.57 -29.85
N THR A 123 -29.80 13.34 -29.37
CA THR A 123 -29.21 12.19 -30.07
C THR A 123 -30.19 11.48 -31.00
N GLY A 124 -31.50 11.77 -30.91
CA GLY A 124 -32.55 11.00 -31.60
C GLY A 124 -32.79 9.60 -30.99
N LEU A 125 -32.01 9.21 -29.98
CA LEU A 125 -32.19 8.01 -29.17
C LEU A 125 -32.76 8.41 -27.81
N GLU A 126 -33.74 7.68 -27.31
CA GLU A 126 -34.32 7.94 -25.98
C GLU A 126 -33.60 7.14 -24.89
N ASN A 127 -33.46 7.76 -23.71
CA ASN A 127 -33.02 7.11 -22.48
C ASN A 127 -31.62 6.48 -22.55
N LEU A 128 -30.61 7.23 -23.02
CA LEU A 128 -29.21 6.81 -22.97
C LEU A 128 -28.62 6.89 -21.55
N ALA A 129 -29.17 7.73 -20.69
CA ALA A 129 -28.64 7.97 -19.36
C ALA A 129 -28.65 6.72 -18.44
N LEU A 130 -29.76 5.97 -18.41
CA LEU A 130 -29.88 4.77 -17.57
C LEU A 130 -28.90 3.66 -17.97
N PRO A 131 -28.89 3.18 -19.24
CA PRO A 131 -27.97 2.13 -19.66
C PRO A 131 -26.50 2.55 -19.49
N THR A 132 -26.16 3.82 -19.75
CA THR A 132 -24.83 4.35 -19.45
C THR A 132 -24.47 4.22 -17.96
N ALA A 133 -25.39 4.60 -17.07
CA ALA A 133 -25.16 4.53 -15.64
C ALA A 133 -25.05 3.09 -15.12
N LEU A 134 -25.83 2.14 -15.67
CA LEU A 134 -25.77 0.73 -15.30
C LEU A 134 -24.48 0.07 -15.79
N LEU A 135 -24.10 0.29 -17.05
CA LEU A 135 -22.83 -0.20 -17.59
C LEU A 135 -21.65 0.33 -16.78
N PHE A 136 -21.67 1.62 -16.42
CA PHE A 136 -20.67 2.20 -15.55
C PHE A 136 -20.71 1.58 -14.15
N ALA A 137 -21.89 1.43 -13.54
CA ALA A 137 -22.04 0.91 -12.19
C ALA A 137 -21.51 -0.52 -12.03
N ALA A 138 -21.55 -1.35 -13.08
CA ALA A 138 -21.14 -2.74 -13.01
C ALA A 138 -19.75 -3.01 -13.63
N HIS A 139 -19.04 -2.00 -14.12
CA HIS A 139 -17.86 -2.21 -14.97
C HIS A 139 -16.65 -2.79 -14.20
N PRO A 140 -16.06 -3.94 -14.60
CA PRO A 140 -14.96 -4.55 -13.84
C PRO A 140 -13.70 -3.69 -13.70
N ILE A 141 -13.41 -2.82 -14.68
CA ILE A 141 -12.29 -1.87 -14.61
C ILE A 141 -12.34 -0.92 -13.40
N HIS A 142 -13.49 -0.75 -12.75
CA HIS A 142 -13.61 0.13 -11.58
C HIS A 142 -13.21 -0.55 -10.29
N THR A 143 -13.00 -1.87 -10.31
CA THR A 143 -12.83 -2.65 -9.09
C THR A 143 -11.66 -2.16 -8.25
N GLU A 144 -10.52 -1.81 -8.86
CA GLU A 144 -9.40 -1.19 -8.15
C GLU A 144 -9.83 0.13 -7.49
N ALA A 145 -10.46 1.06 -8.22
CA ALA A 145 -10.87 2.36 -7.67
C ALA A 145 -11.85 2.25 -6.48
N ILE A 146 -12.65 1.18 -6.42
CA ILE A 146 -13.67 0.96 -5.40
C ILE A 146 -13.11 0.14 -4.23
N SER A 147 -12.46 -0.98 -4.55
CA SER A 147 -12.05 -1.99 -3.56
C SER A 147 -10.76 -1.63 -2.86
N ASN A 148 -9.81 -0.98 -3.55
CA ASN A 148 -8.61 -0.43 -2.95
C ASN A 148 -8.98 0.82 -2.12
N ILE A 149 -8.62 0.89 -0.84
CA ILE A 149 -9.01 2.05 -0.01
C ILE A 149 -8.39 3.34 -0.57
N THR A 150 -7.15 3.28 -1.05
CA THR A 150 -6.47 4.41 -1.73
C THR A 150 -7.19 4.90 -2.99
N GLY A 151 -7.99 4.04 -3.62
CA GLY A 151 -8.85 4.34 -4.76
C GLY A 151 -9.88 5.44 -4.50
N ARG A 152 -10.12 5.78 -3.22
CA ARG A 152 -10.96 6.91 -2.78
C ARG A 152 -10.62 8.22 -3.49
N SER A 153 -9.34 8.44 -3.81
CA SER A 153 -8.90 9.62 -4.55
C SER A 153 -9.60 9.76 -5.91
N GLU A 154 -9.85 8.66 -6.61
CA GLU A 154 -10.55 8.64 -7.91
C GLU A 154 -12.03 8.91 -7.79
N LEU A 155 -12.64 8.31 -6.77
CA LEU A 155 -14.06 8.44 -6.51
C LEU A 155 -14.40 9.89 -6.13
N LEU A 156 -13.62 10.49 -5.24
CA LEU A 156 -13.79 11.90 -4.84
C LEU A 156 -13.52 12.85 -6.01
N MET A 157 -12.44 12.63 -6.76
CA MET A 157 -12.11 13.44 -7.95
C MET A 157 -13.26 13.40 -8.95
N THR A 158 -13.76 12.22 -9.28
CA THR A 158 -14.85 12.02 -10.26
C THR A 158 -16.16 12.60 -9.73
N MET A 159 -16.50 12.37 -8.46
CA MET A 159 -17.70 12.91 -7.82
C MET A 159 -17.72 14.45 -7.90
N PHE A 160 -16.65 15.11 -7.45
CA PHE A 160 -16.56 16.57 -7.52
C PHE A 160 -16.47 17.07 -8.97
N GLY A 161 -15.79 16.34 -9.85
CA GLY A 161 -15.73 16.66 -11.28
C GLY A 161 -17.11 16.65 -11.94
N LEU A 162 -17.92 15.63 -11.68
CA LEU A 162 -19.31 15.55 -12.17
C LEU A 162 -20.19 16.62 -11.54
N LEU A 163 -20.05 16.92 -10.25
CA LEU A 163 -20.76 18.04 -9.62
C LEU A 163 -20.42 19.37 -10.28
N ALA A 164 -19.15 19.61 -10.64
CA ALA A 164 -18.75 20.78 -11.41
C ALA A 164 -19.41 20.79 -12.79
N LEU A 165 -19.36 19.69 -13.55
CA LEU A 165 -19.97 19.59 -14.89
C LEU A 165 -21.51 19.67 -14.88
N ILE A 166 -22.16 19.32 -13.78
CA ILE A 166 -23.61 19.54 -13.62
C ILE A 166 -23.89 21.03 -13.33
N ASN A 167 -22.96 21.75 -12.70
CA ASN A 167 -23.09 23.15 -12.27
C ASN A 167 -22.26 24.14 -13.13
N LEU A 168 -22.09 23.87 -14.43
CA LEU A 168 -21.20 24.60 -15.34
C LEU A 168 -21.30 26.14 -15.31
N GLU A 169 -22.51 26.67 -15.13
CA GLU A 169 -22.80 28.11 -15.14
C GLU A 169 -22.78 28.76 -13.74
N SER A 170 -22.75 27.95 -12.67
CA SER A 170 -22.77 28.44 -11.29
C SER A 170 -21.36 28.72 -10.77
N SER A 171 -21.23 29.65 -9.82
CA SER A 171 -19.98 29.85 -9.05
C SER A 171 -19.52 28.58 -8.32
N ARG A 172 -20.45 27.66 -8.01
CA ARG A 172 -20.16 26.33 -7.44
C ARG A 172 -19.22 25.50 -8.31
N PHE A 173 -19.19 25.74 -9.63
CA PHE A 173 -18.25 25.10 -10.55
C PHE A 173 -16.81 25.19 -10.05
N TYR A 174 -16.37 26.40 -9.70
CA TYR A 174 -15.00 26.67 -9.31
C TYR A 174 -14.63 25.92 -8.02
N ILE A 175 -15.54 25.92 -7.03
CA ILE A 175 -15.37 25.18 -5.77
C ILE A 175 -15.20 23.68 -6.04
N PHE A 176 -16.10 23.09 -6.83
CA PHE A 176 -16.06 21.66 -7.11
C PHE A 176 -14.83 21.26 -7.95
N VAL A 177 -14.38 22.10 -8.89
CA VAL A 177 -13.11 21.82 -9.60
C VAL A 177 -11.92 21.85 -8.63
N THR A 178 -11.85 22.82 -7.72
CA THR A 178 -10.78 22.87 -6.72
C THR A 178 -10.81 21.63 -5.82
N LEU A 179 -11.98 21.23 -5.34
CA LEU A 179 -12.14 20.00 -4.54
C LEU A 179 -11.77 18.74 -5.33
N SER A 180 -12.13 18.68 -6.62
CA SER A 180 -11.74 17.58 -7.51
C SER A 180 -10.22 17.49 -7.65
N MET A 181 -9.56 18.62 -7.96
CA MET A 181 -8.09 18.69 -8.09
C MET A 181 -7.36 18.37 -6.79
N PHE A 182 -7.91 18.78 -5.64
CA PHE A 182 -7.35 18.50 -4.32
C PHE A 182 -7.67 17.09 -3.80
N SER A 183 -8.59 16.37 -4.46
CA SER A 183 -8.80 14.94 -4.24
C SER A 183 -7.79 14.13 -5.07
N LYS A 184 -7.58 14.56 -6.32
CA LYS A 184 -6.53 14.04 -7.20
C LYS A 184 -6.19 15.04 -8.31
N GLU A 185 -4.92 15.06 -8.72
CA GLU A 185 -4.35 16.00 -9.67
C GLU A 185 -5.10 16.07 -11.02
N GLN A 186 -5.62 14.92 -11.48
CA GLN A 186 -6.36 14.80 -12.74
C GLN A 186 -7.68 15.58 -12.75
N GLY A 187 -8.21 16.00 -11.59
CA GLY A 187 -9.42 16.83 -11.49
C GLY A 187 -9.32 18.17 -12.22
N ILE A 188 -8.10 18.65 -12.51
CA ILE A 188 -7.87 19.86 -13.31
C ILE A 188 -8.44 19.75 -14.74
N THR A 189 -8.57 18.54 -15.27
CA THR A 189 -9.11 18.25 -16.63
C THR A 189 -10.58 18.63 -16.78
N VAL A 190 -11.31 18.84 -15.68
CA VAL A 190 -12.71 19.27 -15.70
C VAL A 190 -12.88 20.66 -16.32
N VAL A 191 -11.89 21.54 -16.20
CA VAL A 191 -11.95 22.90 -16.76
C VAL A 191 -11.93 22.91 -18.29
N PRO A 192 -10.97 22.27 -18.99
CA PRO A 192 -11.02 22.20 -20.45
C PRO A 192 -12.26 21.47 -20.97
N ILE A 193 -12.78 20.46 -20.26
CA ILE A 193 -14.06 19.78 -20.62
C ILE A 193 -15.22 20.78 -20.55
N ALA A 194 -15.29 21.60 -19.51
CA ALA A 194 -16.31 22.64 -19.37
C ALA A 194 -16.20 23.72 -20.45
N ILE A 195 -14.98 24.14 -20.81
CA ILE A 195 -14.75 25.09 -21.89
C ILE A 195 -15.24 24.52 -23.22
N PHE A 196 -14.89 23.26 -23.51
CA PHE A 196 -15.33 22.58 -24.73
C PHE A 196 -16.85 22.42 -24.79
N PHE A 197 -17.50 22.11 -23.66
CA PHE A 197 -18.95 22.11 -23.58
C PHE A 197 -19.56 23.47 -23.96
N HIS A 198 -19.07 24.57 -23.36
CA HIS A 198 -19.59 25.91 -23.66
C HIS A 198 -19.35 26.33 -25.10
N PHE A 199 -18.24 25.88 -25.70
CA PHE A 199 -17.99 26.06 -27.11
C PHE A 199 -19.06 25.37 -27.96
N LEU A 200 -19.34 24.08 -27.71
CA LEU A 200 -20.35 23.31 -28.45
C LEU A 200 -21.80 23.81 -28.23
N ALA A 201 -22.09 24.34 -27.05
CA ALA A 201 -23.44 24.77 -26.68
C ALA A 201 -23.81 26.20 -27.13
N SER A 202 -22.86 27.02 -27.62
CA SER A 202 -23.09 28.47 -27.73
C SER A 202 -23.75 29.01 -28.99
N SER A 203 -24.56 30.05 -28.78
CA SER A 203 -24.77 31.21 -29.67
C SER A 203 -23.85 32.38 -29.23
N HIS A 204 -22.93 32.75 -30.11
CA HIS A 204 -21.80 33.70 -30.14
C HIS A 204 -21.41 34.71 -29.02
N THR A 205 -22.19 35.15 -28.01
CA THR A 205 -21.74 36.27 -27.12
C THR A 205 -21.56 35.94 -25.63
N LYS A 206 -22.56 35.40 -24.92
CA LYS A 206 -22.41 35.07 -23.48
C LYS A 206 -21.37 33.97 -23.20
N SER A 207 -21.13 33.08 -24.16
CA SER A 207 -20.19 31.97 -24.02
C SER A 207 -18.73 32.42 -23.97
N ALA A 208 -18.37 33.48 -24.72
CA ALA A 208 -16.98 33.96 -24.80
C ALA A 208 -16.45 34.43 -23.44
N GLN A 209 -17.25 35.19 -22.68
CA GLN A 209 -16.85 35.66 -21.35
C GLN A 209 -16.72 34.50 -20.34
N ILE A 210 -17.62 33.51 -20.39
CA ILE A 210 -17.56 32.33 -19.53
C ILE A 210 -16.28 31.52 -19.82
N ILE A 211 -15.97 31.31 -21.10
CA ILE A 211 -14.74 30.63 -21.54
C ILE A 211 -13.51 31.38 -21.04
N LYS A 212 -13.46 32.72 -21.21
CA LYS A 212 -12.35 33.55 -20.72
C LYS A 212 -12.14 33.41 -19.20
N ASN A 213 -13.22 33.46 -18.42
CA ASN A 213 -13.16 33.30 -16.96
C ASN A 213 -12.65 31.90 -16.57
N LYS A 214 -13.10 30.84 -17.25
CA LYS A 214 -12.63 29.46 -16.99
C LYS A 214 -11.17 29.26 -17.41
N MET A 215 -10.72 29.88 -18.50
CA MET A 215 -9.30 29.88 -18.90
C MET A 215 -8.40 30.57 -17.88
N ALA A 216 -8.80 31.74 -17.39
CA ALA A 216 -8.08 32.44 -16.32
C ALA A 216 -8.00 31.59 -15.04
N PHE A 217 -9.10 30.93 -14.67
CA PHE A 217 -9.13 30.02 -13.53
C PHE A 217 -8.22 28.80 -13.71
N LEU A 218 -8.19 28.19 -14.91
CA LEU A 218 -7.28 27.10 -15.23
C LEU A 218 -5.81 27.54 -15.04
N GLY A 219 -5.44 28.71 -15.58
CA GLY A 219 -4.11 29.27 -15.40
C GLY A 219 -3.75 29.47 -13.93
N ALA A 220 -4.68 30.00 -13.13
CA ALA A 220 -4.48 30.17 -11.69
C ALA A 220 -4.28 28.83 -10.95
N LEU A 221 -5.07 27.80 -11.27
CA LEU A 221 -4.92 26.46 -10.68
C LEU A 221 -3.59 25.80 -11.05
N ILE A 222 -3.15 25.93 -12.31
CA ILE A 222 -1.85 25.40 -12.75
C ILE A 222 -0.72 26.10 -11.97
N LEU A 223 -0.74 27.43 -11.88
CA LEU A 223 0.26 28.20 -11.13
C LEU A 223 0.27 27.82 -9.64
N LEU A 224 -0.90 27.66 -9.03
CA LEU A 224 -1.02 27.19 -7.65
C LEU A 224 -0.38 25.80 -7.48
N ARG A 225 -0.69 24.86 -8.38
CA ARG A 225 -0.18 23.48 -8.32
C ARG A 225 1.33 23.43 -8.49
N LEU A 226 1.87 24.19 -9.44
CA LEU A 226 3.31 24.33 -9.65
C LEU A 226 3.99 24.93 -8.41
N LYS A 227 3.41 25.96 -7.80
CA LYS A 227 3.93 26.58 -6.58
C LYS A 227 3.97 25.59 -5.41
N ILE A 228 2.92 24.79 -5.20
CA ILE A 228 2.86 23.75 -4.15
C ILE A 228 4.00 22.72 -4.34
N ASN A 229 4.27 22.33 -5.58
CA ASN A 229 5.33 21.37 -5.92
C ASN A 229 6.72 22.02 -6.04
N ASN A 230 6.88 23.29 -5.67
CA ASN A 230 8.11 24.06 -5.82
C ASN A 230 8.65 24.06 -7.26
N PHE A 231 7.76 24.07 -8.26
CA PHE A 231 8.06 24.01 -9.69
C PHE A 231 8.94 22.80 -10.08
N LYS A 232 8.89 21.72 -9.29
CA LYS A 232 9.61 20.47 -9.55
C LYS A 232 8.63 19.35 -9.88
N ASN A 233 9.04 18.51 -10.84
CA ASN A 233 8.33 17.28 -11.16
C ASN A 233 8.76 16.16 -10.23
N ALA A 234 7.97 15.08 -10.18
CA ALA A 234 8.40 13.83 -9.57
C ALA A 234 9.47 13.17 -10.45
N GLU A 235 10.48 12.58 -9.82
CA GLU A 235 11.47 11.75 -10.50
C GLU A 235 11.00 10.29 -10.49
N PHE A 236 11.07 9.62 -11.64
CA PHE A 236 10.66 8.22 -11.80
C PHE A 236 11.85 7.37 -12.20
N THR A 237 11.81 6.10 -11.84
CA THR A 237 12.85 5.13 -12.16
C THR A 237 12.46 4.25 -13.34
N ILE A 238 13.43 3.51 -13.89
CA ILE A 238 13.18 2.50 -14.93
C ILE A 238 12.19 1.43 -14.44
N ALA A 239 12.18 1.12 -13.15
CA ALA A 239 11.24 0.14 -12.58
C ALA A 239 9.79 0.64 -12.61
N ASP A 240 9.58 1.95 -12.47
CA ASP A 240 8.25 2.58 -12.50
C ASP A 240 7.71 2.59 -13.93
N ASN A 241 8.49 3.15 -14.86
CA ASN A 241 8.09 3.29 -16.26
C ASN A 241 9.24 2.90 -17.20
N PRO A 242 9.41 1.60 -17.51
CA PRO A 242 10.53 1.15 -18.34
C PRO A 242 10.46 1.70 -19.77
N ASN A 243 9.26 2.03 -20.26
CA ASN A 243 9.04 2.54 -21.61
C ASN A 243 9.56 3.97 -21.79
N ALA A 244 9.46 4.81 -20.75
CA ALA A 244 9.96 6.18 -20.79
C ALA A 244 11.49 6.26 -20.99
N PHE A 245 12.22 5.21 -20.59
CA PHE A 245 13.69 5.14 -20.65
C PHE A 245 14.24 4.37 -21.85
N ILE A 246 13.41 3.94 -22.81
CA ILE A 246 13.89 3.27 -24.04
C ILE A 246 14.74 4.24 -24.86
N GLU A 247 16.01 3.93 -25.10
CA GLU A 247 16.94 4.83 -25.81
C GLU A 247 16.45 5.21 -27.21
N ASN A 248 15.99 4.24 -28.01
CA ASN A 248 15.52 4.46 -29.38
C ASN A 248 14.17 5.21 -29.41
N PRO A 249 14.09 6.43 -30.00
CA PRO A 249 12.86 7.23 -30.01
C PRO A 249 11.68 6.58 -30.75
N LEU A 250 11.93 5.83 -31.82
CA LEU A 250 10.87 5.14 -32.59
C LEU A 250 10.28 3.99 -31.79
N LEU A 251 11.12 3.16 -31.17
CA LEU A 251 10.65 2.09 -30.29
C LEU A 251 9.96 2.66 -29.05
N ARG A 252 10.42 3.80 -28.53
CA ARG A 252 9.74 4.51 -27.44
C ARG A 252 8.33 4.93 -27.83
N LEU A 253 8.16 5.52 -29.02
CA LEU A 253 6.84 5.90 -29.55
C LEU A 253 5.92 4.68 -29.75
N VAL A 254 6.45 3.60 -30.33
CA VAL A 254 5.72 2.33 -30.51
C VAL A 254 5.25 1.77 -29.16
N ASN A 255 6.14 1.69 -28.17
CA ASN A 255 5.77 1.19 -26.84
C ASN A 255 4.74 2.11 -26.17
N HIS A 256 4.89 3.44 -26.22
CA HIS A 256 3.89 4.36 -25.67
C HIS A 256 2.51 4.22 -26.33
N THR A 257 2.45 4.14 -27.66
CA THR A 257 1.19 3.98 -28.39
C THR A 257 0.55 2.62 -28.14
N TYR A 258 1.34 1.55 -28.02
CA TYR A 258 0.84 0.25 -27.60
C TYR A 258 0.20 0.29 -26.21
N ILE A 259 0.81 1.00 -25.24
CA ILE A 259 0.22 1.19 -23.91
C ILE A 259 -1.13 1.89 -23.98
N TRP A 260 -1.32 2.85 -24.89
CA TRP A 260 -2.64 3.49 -25.07
C TRP A 260 -3.68 2.50 -25.59
N LEU A 261 -3.30 1.68 -26.57
CA LEU A 261 -4.17 0.60 -27.07
C LEU A 261 -4.46 -0.42 -25.97
N TYR A 262 -3.49 -0.71 -25.10
CA TYR A 262 -3.69 -1.62 -23.97
C TYR A 262 -4.68 -1.05 -22.94
N ASN A 263 -4.60 0.25 -22.62
CA ASN A 263 -5.60 0.92 -21.78
C ASN A 263 -7.00 0.88 -22.42
N LEU A 264 -7.10 1.09 -23.73
CA LEU A 264 -8.37 0.95 -24.46
C LEU A 264 -8.87 -0.50 -24.44
N TYR A 265 -7.98 -1.48 -24.59
CA TYR A 265 -8.29 -2.90 -24.47
C TYR A 265 -8.84 -3.23 -23.08
N LEU A 266 -8.25 -2.71 -22.00
CA LEU A 266 -8.75 -2.92 -20.64
C LEU A 266 -10.15 -2.32 -20.44
N LEU A 267 -10.47 -1.20 -21.09
CA LEU A 267 -11.84 -0.65 -21.06
C LEU A 267 -12.85 -1.54 -21.81
N LEU A 268 -12.44 -2.18 -22.90
CA LEU A 268 -13.33 -3.01 -23.72
C LEU A 268 -13.44 -4.46 -23.22
N ASN A 269 -12.37 -4.99 -22.65
CA ASN A 269 -12.26 -6.36 -22.16
C ASN A 269 -11.53 -6.42 -20.80
N PRO A 270 -12.22 -6.09 -19.69
CA PRO A 270 -11.62 -6.02 -18.36
C PRO A 270 -11.54 -7.39 -17.66
N THR A 271 -11.03 -8.43 -18.34
CA THR A 271 -10.92 -9.79 -17.78
C THR A 271 -9.57 -10.07 -17.13
N ASN A 272 -8.49 -9.45 -17.62
CA ASN A 272 -7.11 -9.67 -17.17
C ASN A 272 -6.57 -8.44 -16.44
N LEU A 273 -7.20 -8.16 -15.31
CA LEU A 273 -6.91 -7.01 -14.45
C LEU A 273 -5.75 -7.35 -13.48
N CYS A 274 -4.91 -6.37 -13.18
CA CYS A 274 -3.75 -6.49 -12.32
C CYS A 274 -3.61 -5.24 -11.43
N PHE A 275 -3.32 -5.43 -10.15
CA PHE A 275 -3.19 -4.33 -9.19
C PHE A 275 -1.99 -3.43 -9.51
N ASP A 276 -1.00 -3.95 -10.23
CA ASP A 276 0.21 -3.21 -10.58
C ASP A 276 0.84 -3.70 -11.90
N TYR A 277 0.96 -2.80 -12.87
CA TYR A 277 1.56 -3.05 -14.19
C TYR A 277 3.02 -2.57 -14.30
N SER A 278 3.67 -2.21 -13.19
CA SER A 278 5.09 -1.83 -13.14
C SER A 278 6.03 -3.02 -13.35
N MET A 279 7.35 -2.74 -13.34
CA MET A 279 8.42 -3.75 -13.43
C MET A 279 8.31 -4.73 -14.61
N GLY A 280 7.87 -4.25 -15.79
CA GLY A 280 7.84 -5.06 -17.01
C GLY A 280 6.67 -6.03 -17.10
N ALA A 281 5.57 -5.79 -16.38
CA ALA A 281 4.32 -6.56 -16.52
C ALA A 281 3.79 -6.60 -17.96
N ILE A 282 4.04 -5.53 -18.73
CA ILE A 282 3.78 -5.48 -20.17
C ILE A 282 5.12 -5.56 -20.90
N GLU A 283 5.29 -6.60 -21.69
CA GLU A 283 6.52 -6.85 -22.44
C GLU A 283 6.78 -5.74 -23.46
N GLN A 284 8.01 -5.24 -23.46
CA GLN A 284 8.46 -4.17 -24.36
C GLN A 284 8.64 -4.69 -25.79
N ILE A 285 8.26 -3.86 -26.75
CA ILE A 285 8.45 -4.12 -28.17
C ILE A 285 9.88 -3.70 -28.52
N ASN A 286 10.74 -4.69 -28.75
CA ASN A 286 12.18 -4.49 -28.99
C ASN A 286 12.62 -4.81 -30.43
N GLY A 287 11.70 -5.22 -31.31
CA GLY A 287 12.06 -5.60 -32.68
C GLY A 287 10.89 -5.62 -33.66
N TRP A 288 11.24 -5.64 -34.95
CA TRP A 288 10.31 -5.46 -36.08
C TRP A 288 9.43 -6.66 -36.41
N LYS A 289 9.73 -7.84 -35.82
CA LYS A 289 8.93 -9.06 -35.97
C LYS A 289 7.69 -9.07 -35.07
N ASP A 290 7.62 -8.16 -34.11
CA ASP A 290 6.49 -8.01 -33.22
C ASP A 290 5.36 -7.25 -33.92
N TRP A 291 4.20 -7.88 -34.08
CA TRP A 291 3.04 -7.26 -34.75
C TRP A 291 2.57 -5.99 -34.03
N ARG A 292 2.84 -5.85 -32.73
CA ARG A 292 2.50 -4.66 -31.93
C ARG A 292 3.21 -3.40 -32.43
N ILE A 293 4.20 -3.52 -33.31
CA ILE A 293 4.86 -2.38 -33.97
C ILE A 293 3.89 -1.51 -34.79
N LEU A 294 2.74 -2.07 -35.17
CA LEU A 294 1.66 -1.35 -35.86
C LEU A 294 0.83 -0.45 -34.92
N SER A 295 1.11 -0.45 -33.62
CA SER A 295 0.36 0.35 -32.64
C SER A 295 0.26 1.84 -32.96
N PRO A 296 1.28 2.55 -33.48
CA PRO A 296 1.12 3.95 -33.87
C PRO A 296 0.09 4.13 -34.99
N ALA A 297 0.03 3.19 -35.94
CA ALA A 297 -0.92 3.26 -37.06
C ALA A 297 -2.36 3.06 -36.56
N PHE A 298 -2.60 2.09 -35.69
CA PHE A 298 -3.92 1.89 -35.07
C PHE A 298 -4.37 3.09 -34.24
N VAL A 299 -3.48 3.64 -33.41
CA VAL A 299 -3.75 4.85 -32.63
C VAL A 299 -4.08 6.01 -33.56
N LEU A 300 -3.32 6.19 -34.65
CA LEU A 300 -3.55 7.25 -35.61
C LEU A 300 -4.91 7.11 -36.31
N ILE A 301 -5.32 5.89 -36.69
CA ILE A 301 -6.65 5.63 -37.28
C ILE A 301 -7.78 6.02 -36.31
N ILE A 302 -7.67 5.60 -35.05
CA ILE A 302 -8.65 5.93 -34.00
C ILE A 302 -8.67 7.45 -33.76
N ALA A 303 -7.50 8.08 -33.66
CA ALA A 303 -7.36 9.51 -33.44
C ALA A 303 -7.94 10.33 -34.60
N ILE A 304 -7.67 9.94 -35.87
CA ILE A 304 -8.23 10.59 -37.05
C ILE A 304 -9.76 10.48 -37.05
N GLY A 305 -10.31 9.30 -36.72
CA GLY A 305 -11.76 9.10 -36.62
C GLY A 305 -12.40 10.04 -35.60
N GLY A 306 -11.87 10.06 -34.38
CA GLY A 306 -12.34 10.95 -33.31
C GLY A 306 -12.16 12.44 -33.66
N LEU A 307 -11.03 12.80 -34.24
CA LEU A 307 -10.73 14.18 -34.62
C LEU A 307 -11.61 14.67 -35.76
N LYS A 308 -11.96 13.82 -36.75
CA LYS A 308 -12.92 14.16 -37.81
C LYS A 308 -14.29 14.51 -37.23
N ILE A 309 -14.77 13.75 -36.25
CA ILE A 309 -16.04 14.04 -35.57
C ILE A 309 -15.96 15.38 -34.82
N ILE A 310 -14.88 15.59 -34.06
CA ILE A 310 -14.67 16.83 -33.30
C ILE A 310 -14.57 18.05 -34.24
N ILE A 311 -13.70 18.01 -35.26
CA ILE A 311 -13.50 19.10 -36.22
C ILE A 311 -14.79 19.38 -37.00
N GLY A 312 -15.47 18.34 -37.48
CA GLY A 312 -16.75 18.50 -38.18
C GLY A 312 -17.79 19.23 -37.34
N CYS A 313 -17.88 18.90 -36.04
CA CYS A 313 -18.74 19.63 -35.09
C CYS A 313 -18.29 21.07 -34.89
N VAL A 314 -17.00 21.29 -34.67
CA VAL A 314 -16.41 22.61 -34.42
C VAL A 314 -16.66 23.55 -35.61
N VAL A 315 -16.39 23.09 -36.83
CA VAL A 315 -16.63 23.86 -38.07
C VAL A 315 -18.11 24.17 -38.23
N SER A 316 -19.00 23.20 -37.99
CA SER A 316 -20.43 23.44 -38.06
C SER A 316 -20.90 24.51 -37.08
N VAL A 317 -20.49 24.41 -35.81
CA VAL A 317 -20.86 25.37 -34.76
C VAL A 317 -20.28 26.76 -35.07
N ALA A 318 -19.03 26.83 -35.52
CA ALA A 318 -18.38 28.10 -35.88
C ALA A 318 -19.01 28.77 -37.12
N GLY A 319 -19.50 27.98 -38.07
CA GLY A 319 -20.17 28.45 -39.28
C GLY A 319 -21.63 28.88 -39.09
N GLY A 320 -22.14 28.95 -37.86
CA GLY A 320 -23.52 29.37 -37.55
C GLY A 320 -24.60 28.33 -37.87
N ALA A 321 -24.23 27.19 -38.46
CA ALA A 321 -25.10 26.03 -38.61
C ALA A 321 -25.19 25.32 -37.25
N GLY A 322 -26.23 25.62 -36.46
CA GLY A 322 -26.45 25.01 -35.16
C GLY A 322 -26.41 23.48 -35.24
N GLY A 323 -25.25 22.89 -34.90
CA GLY A 323 -24.97 21.45 -34.91
C GLY A 323 -25.41 20.75 -36.18
N GLY A 324 -24.55 20.67 -37.20
CA GLY A 324 -24.84 20.04 -38.47
C GLY A 324 -25.49 18.66 -38.28
N ARG A 325 -26.76 18.54 -38.68
CA ARG A 325 -27.46 17.26 -38.81
C ARG A 325 -26.62 16.42 -39.78
N GLY A 326 -25.91 15.43 -39.25
CA GLY A 326 -25.00 14.61 -40.05
C GLY A 326 -25.77 13.86 -41.16
N ASN A 327 -25.15 13.73 -42.34
CA ASN A 327 -25.62 12.86 -43.43
C ASN A 327 -25.22 11.39 -43.18
N GLY A 328 -25.40 10.89 -41.95
CA GLY A 328 -25.11 9.50 -41.54
C GLY A 328 -26.34 8.84 -40.89
N PHE A 329 -26.33 7.51 -40.80
CA PHE A 329 -27.41 6.61 -40.35
C PHE A 329 -28.53 7.32 -39.55
N GLU A 330 -29.63 7.59 -40.24
CA GLU A 330 -30.87 8.26 -39.80
C GLU A 330 -30.82 9.79 -39.57
N ARG A 331 -31.73 10.49 -40.27
CA ARG A 331 -31.97 11.93 -40.16
C ARG A 331 -32.28 12.32 -38.70
N GLY A 332 -31.39 13.03 -38.01
CA GLY A 332 -31.71 13.66 -36.71
C GLY A 332 -30.60 13.73 -35.65
N TRP A 333 -29.43 13.13 -35.88
CA TRP A 333 -28.32 13.08 -34.91
C TRP A 333 -27.60 14.43 -34.68
N ASP A 334 -27.42 14.81 -33.42
CA ASP A 334 -26.52 15.90 -33.01
C ASP A 334 -25.11 15.38 -32.72
N ASN A 335 -24.19 15.58 -33.67
CA ASN A 335 -22.79 15.16 -33.55
C ASN A 335 -22.06 15.80 -32.35
N ARG A 336 -22.59 16.91 -31.79
CA ARG A 336 -22.01 17.57 -30.60
C ARG A 336 -22.01 16.65 -29.38
N PHE A 337 -23.01 15.77 -29.25
CA PHE A 337 -23.07 14.79 -28.16
C PHE A 337 -21.85 13.85 -28.20
N LEU A 338 -21.56 13.26 -29.37
CA LEU A 338 -20.40 12.39 -29.56
C LEU A 338 -19.10 13.16 -29.36
N ALA A 339 -18.95 14.31 -30.00
CA ALA A 339 -17.75 15.12 -29.89
C ALA A 339 -17.43 15.44 -28.42
N PHE A 340 -18.45 15.78 -27.63
CA PHE A 340 -18.31 16.06 -26.21
C PHE A 340 -17.79 14.85 -25.41
N PHE A 341 -18.39 13.66 -25.56
CA PHE A 341 -17.95 12.48 -24.82
C PHE A 341 -16.60 11.95 -25.30
N ILE A 342 -16.29 12.01 -26.60
CA ILE A 342 -14.94 11.70 -27.12
C ILE A 342 -13.90 12.62 -26.45
N PHE A 343 -14.17 13.94 -26.43
CA PHE A 343 -13.27 14.89 -25.79
C PHE A 343 -13.13 14.64 -24.29
N LEU A 344 -14.23 14.32 -23.59
CA LEU A 344 -14.20 13.99 -22.16
C LEU A 344 -13.27 12.80 -21.88
N GLY A 345 -13.40 11.70 -22.61
CA GLY A 345 -12.54 10.52 -22.45
C GLY A 345 -11.07 10.82 -22.71
N VAL A 346 -10.77 11.52 -23.81
CA VAL A 346 -9.40 11.90 -24.17
C VAL A 346 -8.80 12.86 -23.13
N ALA A 347 -9.53 13.92 -22.77
CA ALA A 347 -9.04 14.95 -21.85
C ALA A 347 -8.78 14.40 -20.44
N THR A 348 -9.61 13.46 -19.96
CA THR A 348 -9.42 12.82 -18.64
C THR A 348 -8.27 11.81 -18.63
N PHE A 349 -8.01 11.11 -19.75
CA PHE A 349 -6.89 10.18 -19.88
C PHE A 349 -5.54 10.86 -20.12
N LEU A 350 -5.55 12.06 -20.73
CA LEU A 350 -4.35 12.77 -21.18
C LEU A 350 -3.25 12.95 -20.12
N PRO A 351 -3.54 13.26 -18.84
CA PRO A 351 -2.49 13.38 -17.83
C PRO A 351 -1.77 12.06 -17.52
N ALA A 352 -2.37 10.92 -17.85
CA ALA A 352 -1.78 9.59 -17.65
C ALA A 352 -1.17 8.97 -18.91
N SER A 353 -1.21 9.66 -20.05
CA SER A 353 -0.82 9.10 -21.34
C SER A 353 0.69 9.10 -21.62
N ASN A 354 1.53 9.66 -20.75
CA ASN A 354 2.96 9.93 -21.02
C ASN A 354 3.24 10.88 -22.21
N ILE A 355 2.24 11.57 -22.77
CA ILE A 355 2.46 12.47 -23.92
C ILE A 355 3.19 13.75 -23.52
N PHE A 356 2.71 14.44 -22.48
CA PHE A 356 3.24 15.74 -22.08
C PHE A 356 4.20 15.66 -20.89
N ILE A 357 3.99 14.66 -20.02
CA ILE A 357 4.71 14.50 -18.77
C ILE A 357 4.94 13.01 -18.58
N THR A 358 6.17 12.62 -18.29
CA THR A 358 6.48 11.25 -17.87
C THR A 358 5.76 10.95 -16.57
N VAL A 359 4.93 9.91 -16.56
CA VAL A 359 4.25 9.40 -15.37
C VAL A 359 4.84 8.07 -14.96
N GLY A 360 4.90 7.82 -13.64
CA GLY A 360 5.43 6.57 -13.09
C GLY A 360 4.55 5.35 -13.33
N PHE A 361 3.24 5.52 -13.55
CA PHE A 361 2.32 4.40 -13.80
C PHE A 361 1.95 4.36 -15.27
N VAL A 362 2.48 3.38 -15.99
CA VAL A 362 2.24 3.18 -17.42
C VAL A 362 0.79 2.72 -17.69
N VAL A 363 0.26 1.88 -16.80
CA VAL A 363 -1.13 1.40 -16.79
C VAL A 363 -1.56 1.22 -15.33
N ALA A 364 -2.78 1.65 -15.00
CA ALA A 364 -3.45 1.37 -13.73
C ALA A 364 -4.96 1.40 -13.95
N GLU A 365 -5.69 0.43 -13.42
CA GLU A 365 -7.14 0.29 -13.65
C GLU A 365 -7.88 1.53 -13.12
N ARG A 366 -7.48 2.00 -11.93
CA ARG A 366 -8.04 3.18 -11.26
C ARG A 366 -7.97 4.47 -12.08
N VAL A 367 -6.99 4.61 -12.98
CA VAL A 367 -6.86 5.77 -13.87
C VAL A 367 -7.94 5.80 -14.95
N LEU A 368 -8.48 4.63 -15.30
CA LEU A 368 -9.52 4.47 -16.32
C LEU A 368 -10.94 4.69 -15.77
N TYR A 369 -11.10 4.92 -14.46
CA TYR A 369 -12.40 5.12 -13.82
C TYR A 369 -13.21 6.25 -14.48
N PHE A 370 -12.69 7.48 -14.55
CA PHE A 370 -13.43 8.59 -15.18
C PHE A 370 -13.50 8.49 -16.72
N PRO A 371 -12.41 8.16 -17.45
CA PRO A 371 -12.46 7.97 -18.90
C PRO A 371 -13.46 6.92 -19.38
N SER A 372 -13.69 5.86 -18.58
CA SER A 372 -14.61 4.75 -18.91
C SER A 372 -16.06 5.21 -19.16
N LEU A 373 -16.46 6.38 -18.65
CA LEU A 373 -17.77 6.97 -18.94
C LEU A 373 -18.01 7.07 -20.46
N THR A 374 -16.98 7.40 -21.22
CA THR A 374 -17.05 7.53 -22.69
C THR A 374 -17.42 6.20 -23.34
N ILE A 375 -16.79 5.11 -22.89
CA ILE A 375 -17.06 3.76 -23.41
C ILE A 375 -18.44 3.28 -22.97
N CYS A 376 -18.87 3.60 -21.75
CA CYS A 376 -20.22 3.27 -21.28
C CYS A 376 -21.30 3.98 -22.09
N VAL A 377 -21.09 5.25 -22.46
CA VAL A 377 -21.99 6.00 -23.35
C VAL A 377 -22.05 5.38 -24.74
N PHE A 378 -20.91 4.98 -25.31
CA PHE A 378 -20.89 4.30 -26.62
C PHE A 378 -21.54 2.92 -26.56
N GLY A 379 -21.34 2.16 -25.48
CA GLY A 379 -22.05 0.91 -25.24
C GLY A 379 -23.56 1.10 -25.21
N ALA A 380 -24.04 2.13 -24.50
CA ALA A 380 -25.46 2.48 -24.46
C ALA A 380 -26.02 2.89 -25.83
N ILE A 381 -25.26 3.67 -26.62
CA ILE A 381 -25.63 4.04 -27.99
C ILE A 381 -25.76 2.79 -28.87
N ILE A 382 -24.76 1.90 -28.85
CA ILE A 382 -24.77 0.66 -29.63
C ILE A 382 -25.97 -0.19 -29.23
N TYR A 383 -26.21 -0.34 -27.92
CA TYR A 383 -27.37 -1.08 -27.43
C TYR A 383 -28.68 -0.48 -27.95
N ARG A 384 -28.94 0.82 -27.73
CA ARG A 384 -30.19 1.46 -28.19
C ARG A 384 -30.39 1.40 -29.69
N THR A 385 -29.29 1.49 -30.46
CA THR A 385 -29.35 1.39 -31.92
C THR A 385 -29.81 0.01 -32.39
N PHE A 386 -29.43 -1.05 -31.66
CA PHE A 386 -29.72 -2.43 -32.06
C PHE A 386 -30.66 -3.19 -31.10
N GLU A 387 -31.29 -2.50 -30.15
CA GLU A 387 -32.13 -3.11 -29.10
C GLU A 387 -33.25 -3.95 -29.69
N LYS A 388 -33.91 -3.46 -30.76
CA LYS A 388 -34.96 -4.21 -31.48
C LYS A 388 -34.46 -5.52 -32.09
N LYS A 389 -33.16 -5.62 -32.40
CA LYS A 389 -32.53 -6.80 -33.01
C LYS A 389 -31.99 -7.77 -31.97
N PHE A 390 -31.43 -7.25 -30.87
CA PHE A 390 -30.70 -8.06 -29.88
C PHE A 390 -31.41 -8.23 -28.53
N GLY A 391 -32.59 -7.63 -28.33
CA GLY A 391 -33.44 -7.86 -27.16
C GLY A 391 -32.70 -7.67 -25.82
N ASN A 392 -32.70 -8.70 -24.98
CA ASN A 392 -32.13 -8.68 -23.62
C ASN A 392 -30.60 -8.73 -23.55
N LEU A 393 -29.88 -8.53 -24.66
CA LEU A 393 -28.42 -8.59 -24.70
C LEU A 393 -27.75 -7.62 -23.72
N GLU A 394 -28.32 -6.43 -23.50
CA GLU A 394 -27.81 -5.48 -22.50
C GLU A 394 -27.83 -6.06 -21.09
N LEU A 395 -28.92 -6.72 -20.68
CA LEU A 395 -29.00 -7.33 -19.37
C LEU A 395 -27.94 -8.43 -19.22
N ILE A 396 -27.69 -9.22 -20.27
CA ILE A 396 -26.64 -10.25 -20.27
C ILE A 396 -25.26 -9.61 -20.10
N ILE A 397 -24.94 -8.57 -20.89
CA ILE A 397 -23.67 -7.84 -20.78
C ILE A 397 -23.51 -7.26 -19.38
N LEU A 398 -24.57 -6.66 -18.83
CA LEU A 398 -24.58 -6.07 -17.49
C LEU A 398 -24.35 -7.12 -16.41
N LEU A 399 -24.97 -8.30 -16.51
CA LEU A 399 -24.76 -9.40 -15.56
C LEU A 399 -23.36 -10.01 -15.67
N LEU A 400 -22.79 -10.12 -16.88
CA LEU A 400 -21.41 -10.55 -17.08
C LEU A 400 -20.42 -9.53 -16.50
N ALA A 401 -20.66 -8.24 -16.71
CA ALA A 401 -19.87 -7.17 -16.11
C ALA A 401 -19.97 -7.21 -14.57
N ALA A 402 -21.18 -7.33 -14.02
CA ALA A 402 -21.40 -7.47 -12.58
C ALA A 402 -20.69 -8.69 -11.98
N SER A 403 -20.73 -9.83 -12.68
CA SER A 403 -20.03 -11.06 -12.28
C SER A 403 -18.51 -10.88 -12.33
N GLY A 404 -17.98 -10.25 -13.38
CA GLY A 404 -16.56 -9.92 -13.49
C GLY A 404 -16.08 -9.00 -12.36
N SER A 405 -16.87 -7.96 -12.05
CA SER A 405 -16.65 -7.05 -10.92
C SER A 405 -16.68 -7.80 -9.58
N TRP A 406 -17.64 -8.70 -9.37
CA TRP A 406 -17.73 -9.52 -8.17
C TRP A 406 -16.50 -10.40 -7.98
N ASN A 407 -16.06 -11.07 -9.05
CA ASN A 407 -14.87 -11.91 -9.00
C ASN A 407 -13.61 -11.08 -8.71
N ARG A 408 -13.43 -9.96 -9.42
CA ARG A 408 -12.29 -9.06 -9.18
C ARG A 408 -12.34 -8.48 -7.76
N ALA A 409 -13.51 -8.12 -7.23
CA ALA A 409 -13.65 -7.55 -5.88
C ALA A 409 -13.29 -8.58 -4.80
N ASN A 410 -13.55 -9.87 -5.04
CA ASN A 410 -13.09 -10.93 -4.15
C ASN A 410 -11.56 -11.03 -4.08
N HIS A 411 -10.83 -10.73 -5.16
CA HIS A 411 -9.38 -10.73 -5.13
C HIS A 411 -8.83 -9.66 -4.18
N TRP A 412 -9.51 -8.51 -4.07
CA TRP A 412 -9.18 -7.41 -3.17
C TRP A 412 -9.57 -7.64 -1.70
N ARG A 413 -9.86 -8.88 -1.27
CA ARG A 413 -10.19 -9.17 0.13
C ARG A 413 -8.95 -9.35 1.02
N SER A 414 -7.88 -9.93 0.49
CA SER A 414 -6.61 -10.07 1.20
C SER A 414 -5.43 -9.96 0.24
N GLU A 415 -4.24 -9.69 0.79
CA GLU A 415 -3.01 -9.69 0.01
C GLU A 415 -2.76 -11.03 -0.69
N LEU A 416 -3.09 -12.15 -0.02
CA LEU A 416 -2.93 -13.49 -0.60
C LEU A 416 -3.83 -13.67 -1.82
N SER A 417 -5.13 -13.34 -1.72
CA SER A 417 -6.05 -13.51 -2.84
C SER A 417 -5.69 -12.60 -4.02
N LEU A 418 -5.25 -11.37 -3.73
CA LEU A 418 -4.87 -10.40 -4.75
C LEU A 418 -3.62 -10.86 -5.50
N TYR A 419 -2.53 -11.14 -4.78
CA TYR A 419 -1.27 -11.51 -5.41
C TYR A 419 -1.36 -12.89 -6.09
N SER A 420 -2.13 -13.83 -5.54
CA SER A 420 -2.34 -15.15 -6.18
C SER A 420 -3.13 -15.06 -7.48
N ALA A 421 -4.11 -14.16 -7.58
CA ALA A 421 -4.82 -13.90 -8.81
C ALA A 421 -3.90 -13.21 -9.82
N ASP A 422 -3.11 -12.24 -9.37
CA ASP A 422 -2.37 -11.34 -10.25
C ASP A 422 -1.05 -11.95 -10.76
N VAL A 423 -0.51 -12.98 -10.08
CA VAL A 423 0.55 -13.84 -10.68
C VAL A 423 0.03 -14.55 -11.93
N LYS A 424 -1.27 -14.86 -12.02
CA LYS A 424 -1.83 -15.52 -13.21
C LYS A 424 -2.03 -14.54 -14.36
N THR A 425 -2.35 -13.28 -14.07
CA THR A 425 -2.59 -12.24 -15.10
C THR A 425 -1.29 -11.59 -15.57
N CYS A 426 -0.35 -11.34 -14.66
CA CYS A 426 0.95 -10.72 -14.92
C CYS A 426 2.11 -11.59 -14.39
N PRO A 427 2.31 -12.82 -14.92
CA PRO A 427 3.31 -13.77 -14.42
C PRO A 427 4.75 -13.28 -14.54
N LEU A 428 5.01 -12.28 -15.39
CA LEU A 428 6.33 -11.71 -15.62
C LEU A 428 6.64 -10.50 -14.71
N ASN A 429 5.73 -10.11 -13.81
CA ASN A 429 5.97 -9.00 -12.90
C ASN A 429 6.72 -9.47 -11.63
N PRO A 430 8.00 -9.11 -11.42
CA PRO A 430 8.78 -9.52 -10.25
C PRO A 430 8.22 -8.98 -8.92
N LYS A 431 7.55 -7.82 -8.94
CA LYS A 431 6.96 -7.19 -7.73
C LYS A 431 5.84 -8.06 -7.16
N ILE A 432 5.01 -8.65 -8.02
CA ILE A 432 3.91 -9.53 -7.60
C ILE A 432 4.48 -10.78 -6.94
N HIS A 433 5.48 -11.42 -7.56
CA HIS A 433 6.14 -12.59 -6.97
C HIS A 433 6.83 -12.27 -5.63
N TYR A 434 7.48 -11.11 -5.52
CA TYR A 434 8.07 -10.64 -4.27
C TYR A 434 7.02 -10.45 -3.16
N ASN A 435 5.91 -9.79 -3.48
CA ASN A 435 4.83 -9.53 -2.53
C ASN A 435 4.11 -10.83 -2.13
N LEU A 436 3.85 -11.73 -3.09
CA LEU A 436 3.31 -13.06 -2.80
C LEU A 436 4.24 -13.85 -1.88
N ALA A 437 5.55 -13.83 -2.13
CA ALA A 437 6.53 -14.50 -1.28
C ALA A 437 6.50 -13.99 0.16
N LYS A 438 6.41 -12.66 0.35
CA LYS A 438 6.29 -12.04 1.68
C LYS A 438 5.05 -12.56 2.42
N VAL A 439 3.89 -12.59 1.75
CA VAL A 439 2.64 -13.09 2.34
C VAL A 439 2.74 -14.57 2.68
N LEU A 440 3.27 -15.40 1.77
CA LEU A 440 3.46 -16.83 2.02
C LEU A 440 4.38 -17.10 3.21
N ARG A 441 5.46 -16.33 3.36
CA ARG A 441 6.35 -16.38 4.52
C ARG A 441 5.60 -16.05 5.80
N ASP A 442 4.83 -14.98 5.80
CA ASP A 442 4.08 -14.52 6.99
C ASP A 442 2.99 -15.52 7.40
N LEU A 443 2.52 -16.36 6.47
CA LEU A 443 1.62 -17.50 6.70
C LEU A 443 2.35 -18.81 7.10
N GLY A 444 3.69 -18.83 7.09
CA GLY A 444 4.50 -20.01 7.41
C GLY A 444 4.75 -20.97 6.24
N ASP A 445 4.28 -20.67 5.02
CA ASP A 445 4.59 -21.44 3.81
C ASP A 445 5.95 -21.03 3.24
N ILE A 446 7.00 -21.45 3.95
CA ILE A 446 8.39 -21.09 3.66
C ILE A 446 8.83 -21.59 2.28
N GLU A 447 8.37 -22.78 1.86
CA GLU A 447 8.82 -23.39 0.60
C GLU A 447 8.24 -22.69 -0.63
N ASN A 448 6.94 -22.38 -0.65
CA ASN A 448 6.38 -21.60 -1.77
C ASN A 448 6.85 -20.14 -1.73
N SER A 449 7.08 -19.58 -0.54
CA SER A 449 7.75 -18.27 -0.40
C SER A 449 9.12 -18.25 -1.09
N LYS A 450 9.98 -19.24 -0.83
CA LYS A 450 11.30 -19.36 -1.50
C LYS A 450 11.15 -19.42 -3.02
N LYS A 451 10.22 -20.23 -3.54
CA LYS A 451 9.96 -20.33 -4.99
C LYS A 451 9.55 -18.98 -5.59
N SER A 452 8.65 -18.26 -4.94
CA SER A 452 8.20 -16.95 -5.40
C SER A 452 9.33 -15.91 -5.35
N TYR A 453 10.17 -15.89 -4.31
CA TYR A 453 11.37 -15.03 -4.30
C TYR A 453 12.36 -15.38 -5.41
N TRP A 454 12.62 -16.66 -5.66
CA TRP A 454 13.48 -17.08 -6.77
C TRP A 454 12.93 -16.63 -8.13
N THR A 455 11.62 -16.74 -8.35
CA THR A 455 10.97 -16.23 -9.57
C THR A 455 11.12 -14.72 -9.69
N ALA A 456 10.91 -13.97 -8.59
CA ALA A 456 11.11 -12.52 -8.58
C ALA A 456 12.55 -12.14 -8.95
N LEU A 457 13.56 -12.88 -8.45
CA LEU A 457 14.97 -12.67 -8.75
C LEU A 457 15.39 -13.13 -10.15
N LYS A 458 14.70 -14.14 -10.71
CA LYS A 458 14.88 -14.55 -12.10
C LYS A 458 14.41 -13.45 -13.06
N LEU A 459 13.28 -12.83 -12.76
CA LEU A 459 12.68 -11.74 -13.55
C LEU A 459 13.42 -10.41 -13.35
N ASN A 460 13.87 -10.12 -12.13
CA ASN A 460 14.70 -8.96 -11.81
C ASN A 460 15.88 -9.35 -10.90
N PRO A 461 17.06 -9.67 -11.49
CA PRO A 461 18.26 -10.03 -10.73
C PRO A 461 18.82 -8.93 -9.83
N LYS A 462 18.37 -7.68 -9.99
CA LYS A 462 18.81 -6.53 -9.19
C LYS A 462 17.83 -6.15 -8.09
N TYR A 463 16.79 -6.95 -7.82
CA TYR A 463 15.78 -6.63 -6.83
C TYR A 463 16.31 -6.80 -5.40
N GLU A 464 16.81 -5.73 -4.79
CA GLU A 464 17.58 -5.78 -3.55
C GLU A 464 16.75 -6.23 -2.34
N GLN A 465 15.47 -5.87 -2.27
CA GLN A 465 14.57 -6.31 -1.19
C GLN A 465 14.31 -7.82 -1.27
N ALA A 466 14.15 -8.36 -2.49
CA ALA A 466 13.98 -9.79 -2.70
C ALA A 466 15.24 -10.57 -2.32
N LEU A 467 16.42 -10.07 -2.71
CA LEU A 467 17.71 -10.65 -2.32
C LEU A 467 17.88 -10.72 -0.80
N ASN A 468 17.60 -9.62 -0.10
CA ASN A 468 17.68 -9.54 1.35
C ASN A 468 16.70 -10.50 2.06
N ASN A 469 15.43 -10.50 1.65
CA ASN A 469 14.41 -11.30 2.32
C ASN A 469 14.60 -12.80 2.07
N LEU A 470 14.97 -13.19 0.84
CA LEU A 470 15.31 -14.58 0.55
C LEU A 470 16.57 -15.01 1.30
N GLY A 471 17.59 -14.14 1.36
CA GLY A 471 18.80 -14.40 2.14
C GLY A 471 18.50 -14.69 3.61
N ASN A 472 17.63 -13.88 4.25
CA ASN A 472 17.20 -14.11 5.62
C ASN A 472 16.45 -15.45 5.81
N ILE A 473 15.58 -15.82 4.85
CA ILE A 473 14.86 -17.11 4.89
C ILE A 473 15.83 -18.29 4.75
N LEU A 474 16.79 -18.20 3.84
CA LEU A 474 17.79 -19.25 3.64
C LEU A 474 18.70 -19.40 4.86
N GLU A 475 19.08 -18.28 5.48
CA GLU A 475 19.82 -18.28 6.74
C GLU A 475 19.04 -19.01 7.85
N SER A 476 17.76 -18.67 8.02
CA SER A 476 16.88 -19.33 8.99
C SER A 476 16.63 -20.81 8.68
N SER A 477 16.82 -21.22 7.42
CA SER A 477 16.71 -22.61 6.95
C SER A 477 18.04 -23.39 7.04
N GLY A 478 19.13 -22.75 7.49
CA GLY A 478 20.47 -23.35 7.60
C GLY A 478 21.34 -23.27 6.34
N ASP A 479 20.88 -22.66 5.25
CA ASP A 479 21.68 -22.45 4.03
C ASP A 479 22.39 -21.09 4.05
N SER A 480 23.31 -20.93 5.02
CA SER A 480 24.03 -19.66 5.21
C SER A 480 24.92 -19.31 4.01
N LYS A 481 25.42 -20.30 3.27
CA LYS A 481 26.30 -20.06 2.11
C LYS A 481 25.55 -19.37 0.96
N THR A 482 24.36 -19.85 0.63
CA THR A 482 23.53 -19.20 -0.39
C THR A 482 23.00 -17.86 0.11
N ALA A 483 22.63 -17.77 1.40
CA ALA A 483 22.20 -16.51 2.02
C ALA A 483 23.24 -15.41 1.88
N GLU A 484 24.50 -15.66 2.26
CA GLU A 484 25.60 -14.72 2.12
C GLU A 484 25.77 -14.26 0.66
N THR A 485 25.71 -15.18 -0.31
CA THR A 485 25.83 -14.85 -1.73
C THR A 485 24.75 -13.85 -2.19
N LEU A 486 23.51 -14.05 -1.76
CA LEU A 486 22.40 -13.14 -2.07
C LEU A 486 22.55 -11.79 -1.35
N LEU A 487 23.00 -11.82 -0.09
CA LEU A 487 23.17 -10.62 0.74
C LEU A 487 24.33 -9.74 0.26
N ILE A 488 25.44 -10.33 -0.17
CA ILE A 488 26.55 -9.61 -0.84
C ILE A 488 26.04 -8.88 -2.09
N ARG A 489 25.22 -9.56 -2.91
CA ARG A 489 24.59 -8.92 -4.07
C ARG A 489 23.67 -7.77 -3.66
N ALA A 490 22.86 -7.94 -2.61
CA ALA A 490 21.94 -6.92 -2.14
C ALA A 490 22.69 -5.64 -1.71
N VAL A 491 23.75 -5.76 -0.92
CA VAL A 491 24.57 -4.60 -0.49
C VAL A 491 25.41 -4.03 -1.62
N GLY A 492 25.81 -4.84 -2.61
CA GLY A 492 26.48 -4.37 -3.82
C GLY A 492 25.57 -3.51 -4.72
N ILE A 493 24.28 -3.86 -4.82
CA ILE A 493 23.28 -3.07 -5.54
C ILE A 493 22.90 -1.81 -4.76
N ARG A 494 22.68 -1.95 -3.45
CA ARG A 494 22.27 -0.85 -2.57
C ARG A 494 23.18 -0.77 -1.33
N PRO A 495 24.31 -0.05 -1.43
CA PRO A 495 25.27 0.05 -0.33
C PRO A 495 24.74 0.69 0.95
N ASN A 496 23.67 1.50 0.87
CA ASN A 496 23.03 2.12 2.03
C ASN A 496 21.89 1.27 2.65
N PHE A 497 21.80 -0.02 2.31
CA PHE A 497 20.77 -0.92 2.82
C PHE A 497 21.16 -1.54 4.17
N ALA A 498 20.97 -0.80 5.26
CA ALA A 498 21.40 -1.20 6.61
C ALA A 498 20.93 -2.61 7.03
N ALA A 499 19.68 -2.98 6.72
CA ALA A 499 19.14 -4.30 7.07
C ALA A 499 19.87 -5.46 6.34
N ALA A 500 20.26 -5.25 5.08
CA ALA A 500 21.02 -6.26 4.31
C ALA A 500 22.44 -6.44 4.86
N TRP A 501 23.09 -5.36 5.30
CA TRP A 501 24.39 -5.45 6.00
C TRP A 501 24.29 -6.22 7.32
N MET A 502 23.24 -5.99 8.11
CA MET A 502 23.02 -6.75 9.35
C MET A 502 22.80 -8.24 9.06
N ASN A 503 21.95 -8.57 8.09
CA ASN A 503 21.69 -9.95 7.70
C ASN A 503 22.95 -10.64 7.13
N LEU A 504 23.78 -9.90 6.37
CA LEU A 504 25.08 -10.38 5.90
C LEU A 504 26.00 -10.73 7.07
N GLY A 505 26.05 -9.85 8.08
CA GLY A 505 26.83 -10.09 9.30
C GLY A 505 26.39 -11.34 10.06
N ILE A 506 25.07 -11.57 10.18
CA ILE A 506 24.53 -12.80 10.80
C ILE A 506 24.98 -14.04 10.02
N SER A 507 24.83 -14.01 8.69
CA SER A 507 25.19 -15.13 7.82
C SER A 507 26.68 -15.46 7.88
N GLN A 508 27.54 -14.44 7.89
CA GLN A 508 28.99 -14.59 8.05
C GLN A 508 29.37 -15.13 9.43
N MET A 509 28.69 -14.67 10.49
CA MET A 509 28.91 -15.15 11.85
C MET A 509 28.61 -16.65 11.99
N HIS A 510 27.49 -17.13 11.42
CA HIS A 510 27.14 -18.56 11.46
C HIS A 510 28.11 -19.44 10.69
N GLN A 511 28.78 -18.89 9.68
CA GLN A 511 29.85 -19.57 8.94
C GLN A 511 31.25 -19.45 9.60
N GLY A 512 31.36 -18.77 10.75
CA GLY A 512 32.65 -18.57 11.43
C GLY A 512 33.54 -17.46 10.83
N LYS A 513 33.02 -16.67 9.87
CA LYS A 513 33.71 -15.54 9.24
C LYS A 513 33.58 -14.29 10.12
N TYR A 514 34.20 -14.34 11.29
CA TYR A 514 33.94 -13.35 12.35
C TYR A 514 34.41 -11.93 12.02
N ASN A 515 35.55 -11.78 11.32
CA ASN A 515 36.07 -10.46 10.95
C ASN A 515 35.17 -9.76 9.92
N GLU A 516 34.72 -10.51 8.91
CA GLU A 516 33.79 -10.02 7.90
C GLU A 516 32.43 -9.68 8.51
N SER A 517 31.96 -10.51 9.44
CA SER A 517 30.73 -10.28 10.19
C SER A 517 30.78 -8.98 10.99
N GLU A 518 31.87 -8.71 11.71
CA GLU A 518 32.06 -7.46 12.46
C GLU A 518 31.98 -6.25 11.53
N ASN A 519 32.69 -6.27 10.40
CA ASN A 519 32.66 -5.20 9.40
C ASN A 519 31.24 -4.96 8.87
N SER A 520 30.50 -6.03 8.59
CA SER A 520 29.11 -5.95 8.12
C SER A 520 28.18 -5.33 9.17
N PHE A 521 28.30 -5.71 10.45
CA PHE A 521 27.53 -5.10 11.53
C PHE A 521 27.88 -3.63 11.76
N LEU A 522 29.17 -3.28 11.77
CA LEU A 522 29.62 -1.89 11.90
C LEU A 522 29.07 -1.04 10.76
N ARG A 523 29.11 -1.54 9.51
CA ARG A 523 28.52 -0.84 8.37
C ARG A 523 27.01 -0.65 8.49
N SER A 524 26.29 -1.63 9.02
CA SER A 524 24.86 -1.49 9.31
C SER A 524 24.59 -0.39 10.34
N ILE A 525 25.39 -0.32 11.42
CA ILE A 525 25.29 0.68 12.48
C ILE A 525 25.66 2.09 11.98
N GLU A 526 26.67 2.21 11.12
CA GLU A 526 27.02 3.48 10.46
C GLU A 526 25.83 4.05 9.68
N LEU A 527 25.13 3.19 8.93
CA LEU A 527 23.98 3.56 8.12
C LEU A 527 22.73 3.82 8.98
N ARG A 528 22.57 3.08 10.08
CA ARG A 528 21.45 3.22 11.02
C ARG A 528 21.93 3.04 12.46
N LYS A 529 22.28 4.16 13.09
CA LYS A 529 22.77 4.20 14.48
C LYS A 529 21.76 3.68 15.50
N GLU A 530 20.47 3.82 15.24
CA GLU A 530 19.39 3.37 16.12
C GLU A 530 18.86 1.99 15.67
N SER A 531 19.69 0.96 15.83
CA SER A 531 19.35 -0.42 15.50
C SER A 531 19.63 -1.36 16.67
N PRO A 532 18.66 -1.60 17.58
CA PRO A 532 18.89 -2.43 18.76
C PRO A 532 19.25 -3.88 18.40
N HIS A 533 18.62 -4.43 17.36
CA HIS A 533 18.92 -5.78 16.86
C HIS A 533 20.34 -5.92 16.30
N CYS A 534 20.89 -4.88 15.66
CA CYS A 534 22.26 -4.95 15.13
C CYS A 534 23.28 -4.95 16.27
N TYR A 535 23.09 -4.09 17.28
CA TYR A 535 23.93 -4.11 18.49
C TYR A 535 23.80 -5.42 19.27
N PHE A 536 22.59 -5.99 19.34
CA PHE A 536 22.38 -7.30 19.95
C PHE A 536 23.22 -8.39 19.27
N ASN A 537 23.16 -8.48 17.94
CA ASN A 537 23.92 -9.46 17.16
C ASN A 537 25.43 -9.20 17.20
N LEU A 538 25.86 -7.94 17.24
CA LEU A 538 27.27 -7.59 17.45
C LEU A 538 27.77 -8.08 18.82
N GLY A 539 26.95 -7.99 19.87
CA GLY A 539 27.28 -8.57 21.17
C GLY A 539 27.40 -10.10 21.16
N ILE A 540 26.54 -10.79 20.39
CA ILE A 540 26.66 -12.25 20.17
C ILE A 540 27.98 -12.59 19.46
N LEU A 541 28.36 -11.82 18.44
CA LEU A 541 29.63 -12.00 17.74
C LEU A 541 30.83 -11.82 18.69
N TYR A 542 30.81 -10.78 19.51
CA TYR A 542 31.86 -10.54 20.49
C TYR A 542 31.94 -11.61 21.57
N GLN A 543 30.80 -12.15 22.01
CA GLN A 543 30.78 -13.29 22.90
C GLN A 543 31.44 -14.53 22.25
N LYS A 544 31.11 -14.83 20.99
CA LYS A 544 31.70 -15.97 20.23
C LYS A 544 33.21 -15.83 20.01
N THR A 545 33.71 -14.59 19.98
CA THR A 545 35.14 -14.29 19.82
C THR A 545 35.85 -14.01 21.15
N ASN A 546 35.21 -14.28 22.29
CA ASN A 546 35.73 -14.06 23.65
C ASN A 546 36.09 -12.60 23.98
N ARG A 547 35.45 -11.63 23.32
CA ARG A 547 35.62 -10.19 23.52
C ARG A 547 34.56 -9.64 24.48
N ALA A 548 34.68 -10.01 25.75
CA ALA A 548 33.65 -9.76 26.76
C ALA A 548 33.35 -8.26 26.99
N LYS A 549 34.36 -7.38 26.95
CA LYS A 549 34.17 -5.94 27.16
C LYS A 549 33.35 -5.32 26.03
N GLU A 550 33.65 -5.68 24.80
CA GLU A 550 32.92 -5.20 23.63
C GLU A 550 31.51 -5.78 23.55
N ALA A 551 31.32 -7.05 23.93
CA ALA A 551 29.98 -7.66 24.04
C ALA A 551 29.08 -6.89 25.03
N LEU A 552 29.64 -6.53 26.19
CA LEU A 552 28.96 -5.74 27.21
C LEU A 552 28.50 -4.38 26.66
N GLU A 553 29.39 -3.67 25.97
CA GLU A 553 29.08 -2.35 25.41
C GLU A 553 28.04 -2.44 24.28
N ALA A 554 28.13 -3.47 23.43
CA ALA A 554 27.15 -3.72 22.39
C ALA A 554 25.76 -3.97 22.99
N TRP A 555 25.62 -4.84 23.99
CA TRP A 555 24.32 -5.08 24.63
C TRP A 555 23.81 -3.90 25.44
N LYS A 556 24.69 -3.12 26.10
CA LYS A 556 24.31 -1.84 26.72
C LYS A 556 23.70 -0.88 25.71
N ASN A 557 24.28 -0.77 24.52
CA ASN A 557 23.72 0.05 23.45
C ASN A 557 22.39 -0.49 22.93
N ALA A 558 22.23 -1.81 22.78
CA ALA A 558 20.97 -2.42 22.38
C ALA A 558 19.83 -2.07 23.35
N VAL A 559 20.05 -2.23 24.66
CA VAL A 559 19.02 -1.96 25.68
C VAL A 559 18.79 -0.47 25.92
N ARG A 560 19.78 0.38 25.65
CA ARG A 560 19.61 1.84 25.68
C ARG A 560 18.70 2.33 24.55
N ILE A 561 18.74 1.66 23.40
CA ILE A 561 17.90 2.01 22.23
C ILE A 561 16.50 1.40 22.39
N ASP A 562 16.41 0.15 22.84
CA ASP A 562 15.14 -0.53 23.15
C ASP A 562 15.17 -1.15 24.54
N GLU A 563 14.60 -0.43 25.51
CA GLU A 563 14.55 -0.86 26.91
C GLU A 563 13.70 -2.12 27.13
N LYS A 564 12.91 -2.56 26.15
CA LYS A 564 12.09 -3.78 26.21
C LYS A 564 12.77 -5.00 25.56
N HIS A 565 13.99 -4.85 25.03
CA HIS A 565 14.71 -5.92 24.34
C HIS A 565 15.18 -7.03 25.31
N THR A 566 14.28 -7.95 25.63
CA THR A 566 14.45 -8.96 26.70
C THR A 566 15.70 -9.84 26.53
N GLN A 567 16.01 -10.27 25.30
CA GLN A 567 17.19 -11.09 25.02
C GLN A 567 18.51 -10.34 25.25
N ALA A 568 18.54 -9.02 25.00
CA ALA A 568 19.75 -8.22 25.18
C ALA A 568 20.00 -7.98 26.67
N TRP A 569 18.94 -7.70 27.44
CA TRP A 569 19.02 -7.64 28.91
C TRP A 569 19.51 -8.96 29.52
N THR A 570 18.94 -10.08 29.08
CA THR A 570 19.33 -11.40 29.60
C THR A 570 20.82 -11.67 29.34
N ASN A 571 21.29 -11.46 28.10
CA ASN A 571 22.68 -11.69 27.75
C ASN A 571 23.65 -10.74 28.47
N LEU A 572 23.28 -9.47 28.61
CA LEU A 572 24.05 -8.48 29.37
C LEU A 572 24.25 -8.93 30.82
N LEU A 573 23.17 -9.35 31.48
CA LEU A 573 23.22 -9.73 32.89
C LEU A 573 23.94 -11.06 33.10
N VAL A 574 23.75 -12.04 32.22
CA VAL A 574 24.51 -13.31 32.24
C VAL A 574 26.01 -13.03 32.12
N LEU A 575 26.43 -12.11 31.25
CA LEU A 575 27.84 -11.79 31.08
C LEU A 575 28.40 -10.99 32.27
N LEU A 576 27.63 -10.07 32.83
CA LEU A 576 28.03 -9.35 34.06
C LEU A 576 28.22 -10.31 35.25
N ASP A 577 27.31 -11.27 35.41
CA ASP A 577 27.38 -12.30 36.43
C ASP A 577 28.60 -13.20 36.21
N PHE A 578 28.86 -13.64 34.97
CA PHE A 578 30.06 -14.41 34.62
C PHE A 578 31.38 -13.66 34.93
N LEU A 579 31.38 -12.33 34.80
CA LEU A 579 32.51 -11.47 35.17
C LEU A 579 32.57 -11.14 36.67
N ASN A 580 31.67 -11.70 37.49
CA ASN A 580 31.51 -11.44 38.92
C ASN A 580 31.27 -9.96 39.26
N LEU A 581 30.65 -9.19 38.37
CA LEU A 581 30.32 -7.78 38.56
C LEU A 581 28.94 -7.62 39.22
N CYS A 582 28.80 -8.12 40.46
CA CYS A 582 27.52 -8.14 41.19
C CYS A 582 26.84 -6.77 41.33
N ASP A 583 27.61 -5.71 41.53
CA ASP A 583 27.07 -4.35 41.63
C ASP A 583 26.39 -3.90 40.33
N ASP A 584 27.00 -4.23 39.20
CA ASP A 584 26.42 -3.94 37.89
C ASP A 584 25.20 -4.83 37.61
N VAL A 585 25.21 -6.12 38.00
CA VAL A 585 24.03 -7.00 37.88
C VAL A 585 22.84 -6.43 38.66
N ILE A 586 23.05 -6.00 39.90
CA ILE A 586 21.99 -5.40 40.71
C ILE A 586 21.47 -4.11 40.05
N LYS A 587 22.38 -3.22 39.65
CA LYS A 587 22.02 -1.93 39.03
C LYS A 587 21.27 -2.12 37.70
N PHE A 588 21.83 -2.86 36.76
CA PHE A 588 21.24 -3.06 35.44
C PHE A 588 20.03 -4.00 35.50
N GLY A 589 20.03 -5.00 36.38
CA GLY A 589 18.91 -5.92 36.55
C GLY A 589 17.68 -5.22 37.12
N THR A 590 17.85 -4.37 38.14
CA THR A 590 16.74 -3.55 38.66
C THR A 590 16.23 -2.54 37.64
N GLN A 591 17.10 -1.97 36.78
CA GLN A 591 16.68 -1.15 35.65
C GLN A 591 15.88 -1.96 34.63
N ALA A 592 16.36 -3.14 34.23
CA ALA A 592 15.67 -4.02 33.30
C ALA A 592 14.25 -4.35 33.77
N LEU A 593 14.11 -4.74 35.04
CA LEU A 593 12.84 -5.15 35.64
C LEU A 593 11.78 -4.03 35.70
N LYS A 594 12.17 -2.75 35.62
CA LYS A 594 11.20 -1.65 35.45
C LYS A 594 10.47 -1.72 34.12
N ASN A 595 11.15 -2.19 33.08
CA ASN A 595 10.66 -2.24 31.70
C ASN A 595 10.18 -3.63 31.27
N ILE A 596 10.76 -4.69 31.85
CA ILE A 596 10.45 -6.09 31.59
C ILE A 596 10.20 -6.85 32.91
N PRO A 597 9.08 -6.56 33.61
CA PRO A 597 8.86 -7.03 34.99
C PRO A 597 8.55 -8.51 35.15
N ASN A 598 8.32 -9.25 34.07
CA ASN A 598 7.86 -10.65 34.11
C ASN A 598 8.95 -11.67 33.74
N VAL A 599 10.22 -11.29 33.89
CA VAL A 599 11.36 -12.10 33.44
C VAL A 599 12.07 -12.73 34.65
N ASN A 600 11.67 -13.96 34.98
CA ASN A 600 12.05 -14.66 36.23
C ASN A 600 13.57 -14.87 36.41
N ASN A 601 14.31 -15.18 35.34
CA ASN A 601 15.76 -15.39 35.38
C ASN A 601 16.52 -14.12 35.84
N ILE A 602 16.04 -12.93 35.51
CA ILE A 602 16.63 -11.67 35.95
C ILE A 602 16.44 -11.47 37.46
N TYR A 603 15.23 -11.74 37.99
CA TYR A 603 15.01 -11.72 39.45
C TYR A 603 15.93 -12.71 40.17
N MET A 604 16.10 -13.91 39.61
CA MET A 604 16.97 -14.92 40.18
C MET A 604 18.45 -14.48 40.21
N GLN A 605 18.95 -13.88 39.12
CA GLN A 605 20.32 -13.36 39.05
C GLN A 605 20.54 -12.23 40.06
N VAL A 606 19.64 -11.24 40.09
CA VAL A 606 19.72 -10.10 41.03
C VAL A 606 19.67 -10.58 42.48
N GLY A 607 18.75 -11.50 42.81
CA GLY A 607 18.64 -12.08 44.14
C GLY A 607 19.91 -12.83 44.56
N THR A 608 20.55 -13.55 43.64
CA THR A 608 21.82 -14.25 43.91
C THR A 608 22.96 -13.27 44.18
N CYS A 609 23.05 -12.16 43.44
CA CYS A 609 24.06 -11.12 43.70
C CYS A 609 23.84 -10.44 45.06
N TYR A 610 22.60 -10.14 45.47
CA TYR A 610 22.33 -9.64 46.82
C TYR A 610 22.78 -10.62 47.91
N ALA A 611 22.56 -11.93 47.71
CA ALA A 611 23.06 -12.96 48.62
C ALA A 611 24.59 -12.90 48.75
N GLN A 612 25.30 -12.71 47.62
CA GLN A 612 26.75 -12.57 47.61
C GLN A 612 27.24 -11.33 48.36
N LYS A 613 26.49 -10.23 48.32
CA LYS A 613 26.78 -9.00 49.09
C LYS A 613 26.32 -9.05 50.56
N ASN A 614 25.85 -10.21 51.03
CA ASN A 614 25.31 -10.41 52.37
C ASN A 614 24.03 -9.58 52.69
N ASP A 615 23.27 -9.18 51.66
CA ASP A 615 21.97 -8.52 51.82
C ASP A 615 20.85 -9.58 51.74
N PHE A 616 20.49 -10.12 52.89
CA PHE A 616 19.49 -11.18 52.99
C PHE A 616 18.10 -10.73 52.56
N GLU A 617 17.66 -9.54 53.00
CA GLU A 617 16.28 -9.08 52.81
C GLU A 617 15.97 -8.87 51.33
N ASN A 618 16.85 -8.18 50.61
CA ASN A 618 16.67 -8.00 49.17
C ASN A 618 16.86 -9.34 48.44
N SER A 619 17.84 -10.16 48.81
CA SER A 619 18.03 -11.47 48.19
C SER A 619 16.77 -12.33 48.27
N GLU A 620 16.21 -12.50 49.47
CA GLU A 620 15.03 -13.30 49.71
C GLU A 620 13.82 -12.77 48.91
N ARG A 621 13.63 -11.45 48.91
CA ARG A 621 12.55 -10.79 48.16
C ARG A 621 12.62 -11.08 46.66
N PHE A 622 13.78 -10.90 46.04
CA PHE A 622 13.96 -11.11 44.61
C PHE A 622 13.82 -12.60 44.24
N ILE A 623 14.40 -13.52 45.02
CA ILE A 623 14.29 -14.97 44.76
C ILE A 623 12.85 -15.45 44.90
N LYS A 624 12.12 -15.04 45.94
CA LYS A 624 10.69 -15.37 46.11
C LYS A 624 9.85 -14.88 44.94
N PHE A 625 10.14 -13.69 44.41
CA PHE A 625 9.43 -13.18 43.23
C PHE A 625 9.77 -13.98 41.96
N ALA A 626 11.04 -14.41 41.78
CA ALA A 626 11.42 -15.32 40.70
C ALA A 626 10.64 -16.65 40.76
N ILE A 627 10.46 -17.21 41.95
CA ILE A 627 9.66 -18.42 42.20
C ILE A 627 8.17 -18.14 41.94
N HIS A 628 7.64 -16.99 42.35
CA HIS A 628 6.25 -16.63 42.06
C HIS A 628 5.97 -16.59 40.55
N LEU A 629 6.89 -16.06 39.76
CA LEU A 629 6.80 -16.04 38.30
C LEU A 629 7.02 -17.42 37.65
N LYS A 630 7.74 -18.33 38.33
CA LYS A 630 8.03 -19.69 37.84
C LYS A 630 8.01 -20.71 38.99
N PRO A 631 6.81 -21.12 39.45
CA PRO A 631 6.65 -21.91 40.67
C PRO A 631 7.08 -23.37 40.52
N ASP A 632 7.16 -23.87 39.29
CA ASP A 632 7.56 -25.23 38.89
C ASP A 632 9.09 -25.41 38.80
N SER A 633 9.88 -24.36 39.05
CA SER A 633 11.34 -24.43 38.98
C SER A 633 11.94 -25.03 40.26
N SER A 634 12.22 -26.33 40.24
CA SER A 634 12.99 -27.02 41.31
C SER A 634 14.33 -26.31 41.60
N LEU A 635 15.01 -25.82 40.56
CA LEU A 635 16.28 -25.08 40.71
C LEU A 635 16.12 -23.79 41.54
N TYR A 636 15.02 -23.04 41.35
CA TYR A 636 14.80 -21.79 42.08
C TYR A 636 14.49 -22.04 43.56
N ARG A 637 13.70 -23.09 43.85
CA ARG A 637 13.46 -23.57 45.21
C ARG A 637 14.76 -23.97 45.90
N ALA A 638 15.59 -24.75 45.21
CA ALA A 638 16.89 -25.16 45.75
C ALA A 638 17.82 -23.95 46.00
N ASN A 639 17.83 -22.94 45.12
CA ASN A 639 18.58 -21.69 45.34
C ASN A 639 18.08 -20.89 46.55
N LEU A 640 16.77 -20.86 46.81
CA LEU A 640 16.22 -20.26 48.04
C LEU A 640 16.66 -21.03 49.29
N GLY A 641 16.70 -22.36 49.22
CA GLY A 641 17.28 -23.19 50.30
C GLY A 641 18.75 -22.87 50.57
N VAL A 642 19.56 -22.65 49.52
CA VAL A 642 20.97 -22.22 49.65
C VAL A 642 21.08 -20.86 50.31
N LEU A 643 20.20 -19.91 49.98
CA LEU A 643 20.13 -18.62 50.65
C LEU A 643 19.87 -18.80 52.15
N TYR A 644 18.83 -19.54 52.52
CA TYR A 644 18.49 -19.77 53.92
C TYR A 644 19.61 -20.47 54.70
N GLN A 645 20.27 -21.45 54.08
CA GLN A 645 21.41 -22.11 54.68
C GLN A 645 22.58 -21.14 54.92
N ARG A 646 22.87 -20.23 53.96
CA ARG A 646 23.94 -19.23 54.07
C ARG A 646 23.70 -18.25 55.23
N PHE A 647 22.46 -17.90 55.52
CA PHE A 647 22.08 -16.95 56.58
C PHE A 647 21.58 -17.63 57.87
N ASN A 648 21.98 -18.90 58.08
CA ASN A 648 21.69 -19.67 59.30
C ASN A 648 20.18 -19.78 59.62
N ARG A 649 19.39 -20.18 58.62
CA ARG A 649 17.95 -20.50 58.72
C ARG A 649 17.72 -21.96 58.29
N PRO A 650 18.20 -22.94 59.07
CA PRO A 650 18.26 -24.35 58.64
C PRO A 650 16.87 -24.97 58.39
N GLU A 651 15.85 -24.62 59.19
CA GLU A 651 14.49 -25.15 59.04
C GLU A 651 13.85 -24.73 57.71
N LEU A 652 13.96 -23.45 57.35
CA LEU A 652 13.49 -22.92 56.06
C LEU A 652 14.29 -23.51 54.89
N ALA A 653 15.60 -23.73 55.08
CA ALA A 653 16.44 -24.36 54.07
C ALA A 653 16.00 -25.81 53.80
N ILE A 654 15.74 -26.60 54.84
CA ILE A 654 15.23 -27.97 54.74
C ILE A 654 13.91 -27.99 53.97
N GLN A 655 12.98 -27.11 54.34
CA GLN A 655 11.67 -27.01 53.67
C GLN A 655 11.82 -26.71 52.17
N GLU A 656 12.65 -25.74 51.79
CA GLU A 656 12.81 -25.40 50.38
C GLU A 656 13.59 -26.47 49.58
N TYR A 657 14.49 -27.21 50.22
CA TYR A 657 15.11 -28.38 49.57
C TYR A 657 14.14 -29.55 49.39
N GLN A 658 13.24 -29.79 50.34
CA GLN A 658 12.16 -30.77 50.18
C GLN A 658 11.21 -30.33 49.05
N ASN A 659 10.75 -29.08 49.06
CA ASN A 659 9.93 -28.53 47.98
C ASN A 659 10.63 -28.67 46.61
N ALA A 660 11.94 -28.47 46.54
CA ALA A 660 12.71 -28.67 45.30
C ALA A 660 12.72 -30.14 44.84
N LEU A 661 12.85 -31.10 45.76
CA LEU A 661 12.84 -32.53 45.46
C LEU A 661 11.45 -33.07 45.14
N ASP A 662 10.40 -32.45 45.70
CA ASP A 662 9.01 -32.76 45.35
C ASP A 662 8.70 -32.34 43.90
N LEU A 663 9.29 -31.24 43.43
CA LEU A 663 9.19 -30.79 42.04
C LEU A 663 10.08 -31.63 41.10
N ASP A 664 11.28 -31.99 41.53
CA ASP A 664 12.22 -32.83 40.78
C ASP A 664 13.09 -33.66 41.74
N SER A 665 12.75 -34.95 41.87
CA SER A 665 13.48 -35.90 42.70
C SER A 665 14.94 -36.10 42.26
N GLY A 666 15.28 -35.72 41.03
CA GLY A 666 16.64 -35.78 40.46
C GLY A 666 17.53 -34.58 40.81
N ASN A 667 17.02 -33.56 41.53
CA ASN A 667 17.80 -32.36 41.86
C ASN A 667 18.94 -32.66 42.84
N GLN A 668 20.13 -32.92 42.29
CA GLN A 668 21.32 -33.29 43.07
C GLN A 668 21.76 -32.20 44.05
N MET A 669 21.52 -30.91 43.74
CA MET A 669 21.91 -29.80 44.61
C MET A 669 21.06 -29.79 45.88
N ALA A 670 19.73 -29.91 45.73
CA ALA A 670 18.81 -29.99 46.86
C ALA A 670 19.10 -31.24 47.71
N PHE A 671 19.26 -32.41 47.09
CA PHE A 671 19.56 -33.67 47.79
C PHE A 671 20.86 -33.58 48.62
N ARG A 672 21.96 -33.12 48.02
CA ARG A 672 23.26 -33.02 48.70
C ARG A 672 23.23 -32.02 49.86
N ASN A 673 22.59 -30.87 49.68
CA ASN A 673 22.53 -29.84 50.74
C ASN A 673 21.58 -30.24 51.88
N LEU A 674 20.45 -30.88 51.57
CA LEU A 674 19.54 -31.44 52.56
C LEU A 674 20.23 -32.52 53.42
N HIS A 675 20.95 -33.44 52.78
CA HIS A 675 21.71 -34.48 53.48
C HIS A 675 22.80 -33.89 54.38
N LYS A 676 23.50 -32.82 53.93
CA LYS A 676 24.48 -32.10 54.76
C LYS A 676 23.84 -31.44 55.99
N LEU A 677 22.64 -30.90 55.86
CA LEU A 677 21.92 -30.26 56.97
C LEU A 677 21.42 -31.28 58.01
N HIS A 678 20.87 -32.41 57.55
CA HIS A 678 20.46 -33.51 58.44
C HIS A 678 21.64 -34.13 59.20
N ASN A 679 22.81 -34.28 58.56
CA ASN A 679 24.00 -34.82 59.22
C ASN A 679 24.66 -33.85 60.22
N ARG A 680 24.38 -32.54 60.14
CA ARG A 680 24.87 -31.55 61.11
C ARG A 680 23.96 -31.42 62.33
N THR A 681 22.68 -31.72 62.18
CA THR A 681 21.68 -31.68 63.27
C THR A 681 21.68 -32.96 64.11
N SER A 682 22.37 -34.02 63.68
CA SER A 682 22.47 -35.32 64.38
C SER A 682 23.70 -35.47 65.30
N TYR A 683 24.47 -34.39 65.53
CA TYR A 683 25.63 -34.35 66.44
C TYR A 683 25.49 -33.33 67.61
N PHE A 684 24.30 -32.77 67.79
CA PHE A 684 23.90 -32.04 69.00
C PHE A 684 22.75 -32.81 69.64
#